data_AF-A0A401WDI8-F1
#
_entry.id   AF-A0A401WDI8-F1
#
_cell.length_a   1.000
_cell.length_b   1.000
_cell.length_c   1.000
_cell.angle_alpha   90.00
_cell.angle_beta   90.00
_cell.angle_gamma   90.00
#
_symmetry.space_group_name_H-M   'P 1'
#
loop_
_entity.id
_entity.type
_entity.pdbx_description
1 polymer ?
#
loop_
_entity_poly.entity_id
_entity_poly.type
_entity_poly.pdbx_seq_one_letter_code
_entity_poly.pdbx_strand_id
1 'polypeptide(L)'
;MTAENSPGSGPQPGGLAQGAIATVAGNGQAGYVSDGGPATATQLNRPANVALDRDGNLYIADRFNHRVRKVTPQGVITTVAGNGTAGYVSDGGPATATRLNGPLDVAVDESGNLYIVEYDGNRVRKVDTRGVITTVAGNGQAGYMSDGGPATATRLNWPSGVTVDTAGNLYIADCFNHRVRKVDARGIITTVAGNGQAGYVSDGGPATATQLNQPTGVALDAAGNLYVTEYASHRVRKVDTRGIITTVAGNGQAGYVSDGGPATATQLNQPYFVTLDDAGSLYVADQSNHRIRKVTPDGIITTVAGNGTAGYVDDGGPAVATRLYYPSGVALDRAGNLYIADAYNNRVRGVTAVATMTPPPPPTADLYGEVVSSPSVQTGQEFDLGVRVKNRGPNPADGQYVTVVLTLADGLRGPVGTTGQRLTRTFAGQLLQPQQGSLDGVFRITVPGDTPPGQYTSTVEIQYGGDLNLKDNTCTLPVIVVVPQPPTDERALTITQDTVPQAAPGQRTVFNVKFDAADSRPVNPGDIVQRYTAPSGFTFPGQPTYAYYNTAQGVISGNLDYRVEDGGRALIVTANPHVNTTSSDTGPLYYTLPVQARPDAAAGTYQNGSASIGRHTPVQLTGTVTGSAHNETALRARQESVPQAAPGQSTTFNLEIRSLNDQPVNPGTIEQRFTAPTGFAFTGGASYGYYHVQPAVTGNLDTRLEDSGRTLLISSNPHVNTGSTDKTALIYTIGIRALADASPGTRSDDGSAALGRLTPVPLSAVVI
;
A
#
# COMPACT_ATOMS: atom_id res chain seq x y z
N MET A 1 27.97 -25.32 -54.89
CA MET A 1 28.09 -23.85 -55.10
C MET A 1 26.68 -23.27 -55.15
N THR A 2 26.19 -22.82 -54.01
CA THR A 2 25.03 -21.93 -53.91
C THR A 2 25.46 -20.87 -52.90
N ALA A 3 25.90 -19.73 -53.42
CA ALA A 3 26.21 -18.57 -52.61
C ALA A 3 24.90 -18.10 -51.97
N GLU A 4 24.78 -18.24 -50.66
CA GLU A 4 23.76 -17.53 -49.91
C GLU A 4 24.11 -16.04 -50.00
N ASN A 5 23.26 -15.29 -50.71
CA ASN A 5 23.29 -13.83 -50.71
C ASN A 5 23.04 -13.35 -49.28
N SER A 6 24.10 -13.06 -48.53
CA SER A 6 23.99 -12.30 -47.30
C SER A 6 23.29 -10.97 -47.61
N PRO A 7 22.22 -10.60 -46.90
CA PRO A 7 21.56 -9.31 -47.10
C PRO A 7 22.53 -8.15 -46.84
N GLY A 8 22.34 -7.03 -47.55
CA GLY A 8 23.26 -5.90 -47.51
C GLY A 8 23.24 -5.15 -46.16
N SER A 9 24.40 -4.99 -45.54
CA SER A 9 24.61 -4.02 -44.46
C SER A 9 24.59 -2.61 -45.02
N GLY A 10 24.13 -1.62 -44.25
CA GLY A 10 24.19 -0.24 -44.69
C GLY A 10 25.62 0.31 -44.80
N PRO A 11 25.82 1.56 -45.26
CA PRO A 11 27.13 2.18 -45.27
C PRO A 11 27.65 2.33 -43.84
N GLN A 12 28.72 1.65 -43.47
CA GLN A 12 29.41 1.82 -42.18
C GLN A 12 30.92 1.90 -42.44
N PRO A 13 31.66 2.76 -41.73
CA PRO A 13 33.11 2.73 -41.81
C PRO A 13 33.62 1.39 -41.25
N GLY A 14 34.44 0.70 -42.03
CA GLY A 14 34.98 -0.61 -41.64
C GLY A 14 35.89 -0.53 -40.42
N GLY A 15 35.92 -1.59 -39.61
CA GLY A 15 36.88 -1.75 -38.50
C GLY A 15 36.54 -1.00 -37.21
N LEU A 16 35.34 -0.42 -37.09
CA LEU A 16 34.89 0.23 -35.87
C LEU A 16 34.51 -0.80 -34.78
N ALA A 17 34.87 -0.50 -33.53
CA ALA A 17 34.42 -1.28 -32.38
C ALA A 17 32.89 -1.23 -32.24
N GLN A 18 32.27 -2.21 -31.58
CA GLN A 18 30.83 -2.17 -31.29
C GLN A 18 30.47 -0.92 -30.48
N GLY A 19 29.37 -0.25 -30.85
CA GLY A 19 28.92 0.98 -30.23
C GLY A 19 29.77 2.21 -30.53
N ALA A 20 30.73 2.12 -31.45
CA ALA A 20 31.44 3.29 -31.96
C ALA A 20 30.56 4.05 -32.96
N ILE A 21 30.74 5.37 -33.01
CA ILE A 21 30.03 6.25 -33.94
C ILE A 21 30.98 6.82 -34.99
N ALA A 22 30.51 6.94 -36.23
CA ALA A 22 31.25 7.63 -37.28
C ALA A 22 30.34 8.28 -38.32
N THR A 23 30.87 9.22 -39.10
CA THR A 23 30.12 9.89 -40.17
C THR A 23 30.02 8.96 -41.38
N VAL A 24 28.79 8.76 -41.86
CA VAL A 24 28.51 7.96 -43.07
C VAL A 24 28.15 8.82 -44.28
N ALA A 25 27.67 10.06 -44.03
CA ALA A 25 27.43 11.04 -45.07
C ALA A 25 27.51 12.48 -44.53
N GLY A 26 27.97 13.41 -45.37
CA GLY A 26 28.13 14.82 -45.01
C GLY A 26 29.48 15.11 -44.35
N ASN A 27 30.01 16.32 -44.57
CA ASN A 27 31.30 16.76 -44.04
C ASN A 27 31.18 17.86 -42.96
N GLY A 28 29.96 18.20 -42.55
CA GLY A 28 29.68 19.23 -41.57
C GLY A 28 29.38 20.63 -42.12
N GLN A 29 29.65 20.86 -43.40
CA GLN A 29 29.28 22.12 -44.06
C GLN A 29 27.90 22.00 -44.71
N ALA A 30 27.07 23.02 -44.50
CA ALA A 30 25.77 23.14 -45.14
C ALA A 30 25.95 23.44 -46.64
N GLY A 31 25.37 22.62 -47.50
CA GLY A 31 25.41 22.84 -48.96
C GLY A 31 25.31 21.56 -49.76
N TYR A 32 25.65 21.63 -51.05
CA TYR A 32 25.64 20.53 -52.00
C TYR A 32 26.89 20.62 -52.89
N VAL A 33 27.53 19.49 -53.21
CA VAL A 33 28.72 19.43 -54.07
C VAL A 33 28.39 18.78 -55.42
N SER A 34 28.27 17.45 -55.45
CA SER A 34 27.96 16.67 -56.65
C SER A 34 27.54 15.25 -56.27
N ASP A 35 27.08 14.49 -57.27
CA ASP A 35 26.77 13.07 -57.15
C ASP A 35 27.93 12.19 -57.65
N GLY A 36 27.95 10.92 -57.24
CA GLY A 36 28.90 9.89 -57.66
C GLY A 36 30.19 9.82 -56.83
N GLY A 37 30.39 10.75 -55.90
CA GLY A 37 31.55 10.77 -54.99
C GLY A 37 31.32 10.05 -53.66
N PRO A 38 32.35 10.02 -52.78
CA PRO A 38 32.23 9.51 -51.42
C PRO A 38 31.22 10.31 -50.60
N ALA A 39 30.30 9.62 -49.92
CA ALA A 39 29.25 10.23 -49.13
C ALA A 39 29.79 11.08 -47.96
N THR A 40 30.92 10.68 -47.37
CA THR A 40 31.59 11.43 -46.29
C THR A 40 32.25 12.74 -46.75
N ALA A 41 32.45 12.91 -48.06
CA ALA A 41 33.02 14.14 -48.63
C ALA A 41 31.95 15.15 -49.10
N THR A 42 30.69 14.73 -49.26
CA THR A 42 29.62 15.63 -49.70
C THR A 42 29.26 16.66 -48.62
N GLN A 43 28.58 17.71 -49.04
CA GLN A 43 27.82 18.57 -48.15
C GLN A 43 26.37 18.09 -48.10
N LEU A 44 25.74 18.24 -46.93
CA LEU A 44 24.32 18.05 -46.67
C LEU A 44 23.81 19.32 -45.98
N ASN A 45 22.52 19.63 -46.04
CA ASN A 45 21.98 20.83 -45.40
C ASN A 45 20.77 20.48 -44.52
N ARG A 46 21.05 20.31 -43.23
CA ARG A 46 20.14 19.77 -42.20
C ARG A 46 19.38 18.52 -42.67
N PRO A 47 20.09 17.39 -42.86
CA PRO A 47 19.42 16.12 -43.14
C PRO A 47 18.40 15.84 -42.04
N ALA A 48 17.14 15.59 -42.41
CA ALA A 48 16.01 15.58 -41.48
C ALA A 48 15.59 14.17 -41.03
N ASN A 49 15.61 13.20 -41.94
CA ASN A 49 15.47 11.79 -41.60
C ASN A 49 16.20 10.91 -42.61
N VAL A 50 16.31 9.64 -42.26
CA VAL A 50 16.97 8.59 -43.05
C VAL A 50 16.13 7.32 -43.07
N ALA A 51 16.28 6.51 -44.12
CA ALA A 51 15.69 5.18 -44.23
C ALA A 51 16.63 4.24 -44.99
N LEU A 52 16.50 2.93 -44.78
CA LEU A 52 17.24 1.92 -45.55
C LEU A 52 16.30 1.09 -46.41
N ASP A 53 16.80 0.68 -47.58
CA ASP A 53 16.18 -0.39 -48.37
C ASP A 53 16.75 -1.77 -48.01
N ARG A 54 16.15 -2.82 -48.60
CA ARG A 54 16.55 -4.21 -48.33
C ARG A 54 18.00 -4.54 -48.72
N ASP A 55 18.59 -3.74 -49.61
CA ASP A 55 19.93 -3.92 -50.16
C ASP A 55 20.97 -3.13 -49.34
N GLY A 56 20.55 -2.47 -48.27
CA GLY A 56 21.39 -1.65 -47.40
C GLY A 56 21.67 -0.26 -47.95
N ASN A 57 20.95 0.22 -48.96
CA ASN A 57 21.13 1.61 -49.39
C ASN A 57 20.43 2.56 -48.42
N LEU A 58 21.14 3.62 -48.03
CA LEU A 58 20.67 4.64 -47.11
C LEU A 58 20.10 5.84 -47.89
N TYR A 59 18.83 6.14 -47.69
CA TYR A 59 18.13 7.30 -48.24
C TYR A 59 18.13 8.42 -47.19
N ILE A 60 18.40 9.65 -47.62
CA ILE A 60 18.56 10.83 -46.76
C ILE A 60 17.66 11.94 -47.28
N ALA A 61 16.74 12.42 -46.43
CA ALA A 61 15.97 13.63 -46.68
C ALA A 61 16.87 14.87 -46.45
N ASP A 62 17.50 15.36 -47.52
CA ASP A 62 18.44 16.49 -47.48
C ASP A 62 17.64 17.81 -47.59
N ARG A 63 16.95 18.14 -46.49
CA ARG A 63 15.81 19.05 -46.42
C ARG A 63 16.03 20.38 -47.15
N PHE A 64 17.07 21.13 -46.77
CA PHE A 64 17.31 22.47 -47.32
C PHE A 64 18.12 22.47 -48.61
N ASN A 65 18.59 21.29 -49.05
CA ASN A 65 19.05 21.11 -50.42
C ASN A 65 17.94 20.65 -51.35
N HIS A 66 16.69 20.50 -50.87
CA HIS A 66 15.52 20.13 -51.67
C HIS A 66 15.74 18.86 -52.51
N ARG A 67 16.41 17.87 -51.91
CA ARG A 67 16.79 16.61 -52.54
C ARG A 67 16.56 15.44 -51.59
N VAL A 68 16.34 14.27 -52.16
CA VAL A 68 16.59 13.00 -51.47
C VAL A 68 17.86 12.39 -52.03
N ARG A 69 18.79 12.07 -51.14
CA ARG A 69 20.09 11.48 -51.49
C ARG A 69 20.08 10.00 -51.16
N LYS A 70 20.75 9.18 -51.97
CA LYS A 70 20.96 7.74 -51.75
C LYS A 70 22.44 7.47 -51.59
N VAL A 71 22.82 6.77 -50.52
CA VAL A 71 24.17 6.29 -50.25
C VAL A 71 24.18 4.77 -50.37
N THR A 72 25.01 4.22 -51.24
CA THR A 72 25.17 2.77 -51.37
C THR A 72 25.96 2.19 -50.18
N PRO A 73 25.92 0.87 -49.93
CA PRO A 73 26.78 0.24 -48.92
C PRO A 73 28.28 0.54 -49.09
N GLN A 74 28.73 0.80 -50.32
CA GLN A 74 30.12 1.19 -50.65
C GLN A 74 30.41 2.68 -50.37
N GLY A 75 29.45 3.43 -49.84
CA GLY A 75 29.62 4.83 -49.47
C GLY A 75 29.57 5.82 -50.65
N VAL A 76 28.94 5.47 -51.77
CA VAL A 76 28.77 6.38 -52.91
C VAL A 76 27.44 7.10 -52.81
N ILE A 77 27.43 8.44 -52.88
CA ILE A 77 26.21 9.26 -52.78
C ILE A 77 25.70 9.71 -54.15
N THR A 78 24.38 9.64 -54.36
CA THR A 78 23.68 10.13 -55.57
C THR A 78 22.36 10.81 -55.22
N THR A 79 21.84 11.67 -56.10
CA THR A 79 20.49 12.24 -55.97
C THR A 79 19.49 11.31 -56.63
N VAL A 80 18.44 10.93 -55.91
CA VAL A 80 17.36 10.06 -56.42
C VAL A 80 16.05 10.80 -56.63
N ALA A 81 15.87 11.95 -55.99
CA ALA A 81 14.72 12.82 -56.21
C ALA A 81 15.06 14.29 -55.89
N GLY A 82 14.44 15.21 -56.64
CA GLY A 82 14.63 16.64 -56.50
C GLY A 82 15.86 17.17 -57.25
N ASN A 83 15.74 18.38 -57.80
CA ASN A 83 16.80 19.04 -58.57
C ASN A 83 17.54 20.14 -57.79
N GLY A 84 17.17 20.36 -56.52
CA GLY A 84 17.76 21.39 -55.66
C GLY A 84 17.00 22.70 -55.58
N THR A 85 15.93 22.87 -56.35
CA THR A 85 15.06 24.03 -56.28
C THR A 85 13.80 23.69 -55.50
N ALA A 86 13.44 24.52 -54.53
CA ALA A 86 12.18 24.39 -53.80
C ALA A 86 10.97 24.48 -54.74
N GLY A 87 9.97 23.63 -54.52
CA GLY A 87 8.65 23.75 -55.15
C GLY A 87 8.11 22.45 -55.74
N TYR A 88 7.15 22.58 -56.66
CA TYR A 88 6.48 21.49 -57.35
C TYR A 88 6.43 21.78 -58.86
N VAL A 89 6.49 20.74 -59.69
CA VAL A 89 6.38 20.85 -61.16
C VAL A 89 5.16 20.07 -61.65
N SER A 90 5.26 18.74 -61.68
CA SER A 90 4.18 17.83 -62.09
C SER A 90 4.47 16.41 -61.60
N ASP A 91 3.49 15.53 -61.72
CA ASP A 91 3.67 14.08 -61.55
C ASP A 91 3.92 13.38 -62.89
N GLY A 92 4.42 12.13 -62.83
CA GLY A 92 4.64 11.26 -63.99
C GLY A 92 6.00 11.42 -64.68
N GLY A 93 6.82 12.39 -64.27
CA GLY A 93 8.16 12.63 -64.81
C GLY A 93 9.30 11.99 -64.00
N PRO A 94 10.56 12.11 -64.47
CA PRO A 94 11.73 11.64 -63.74
C PRO A 94 11.90 12.35 -62.39
N ALA A 95 12.11 11.58 -61.33
CA ALA A 95 12.22 12.09 -59.96
C ALA A 95 13.40 13.05 -59.76
N THR A 96 14.51 12.86 -60.47
CA THR A 96 15.70 13.73 -60.42
C THR A 96 15.53 15.06 -61.15
N ALA A 97 14.54 15.18 -62.03
CA ALA A 97 14.24 16.41 -62.75
C ALA A 97 13.20 17.29 -62.03
N THR A 98 12.39 16.72 -61.13
CA THR A 98 11.36 17.47 -60.39
C THR A 98 11.96 18.44 -59.37
N ARG A 99 11.13 19.37 -58.90
CA ARG A 99 11.37 20.13 -57.66
C ARG A 99 10.76 19.36 -56.48
N LEU A 100 11.43 19.45 -55.34
CA LEU A 100 10.89 19.04 -54.04
C LEU A 100 10.86 20.28 -53.14
N ASN A 101 9.90 20.35 -52.21
CA ASN A 101 9.77 21.44 -51.26
C ASN A 101 9.93 20.94 -49.82
N GLY A 102 11.13 21.12 -49.28
CA GLY A 102 11.50 20.70 -47.92
C GLY A 102 11.21 19.22 -47.63
N PRO A 103 11.86 18.25 -48.30
CA PRO A 103 11.72 16.84 -47.93
C PRO A 103 12.16 16.66 -46.47
N LEU A 104 11.26 16.14 -45.64
CA LEU A 104 11.52 15.97 -44.19
C LEU A 104 11.70 14.50 -43.81
N ASP A 105 10.90 13.62 -44.41
CA ASP A 105 10.95 12.19 -44.14
C ASP A 105 10.96 11.37 -45.43
N VAL A 106 11.55 10.18 -45.34
CA VAL A 106 11.64 9.19 -46.41
C VAL A 106 11.34 7.79 -45.87
N ALA A 107 10.62 6.97 -46.63
CA ALA A 107 10.41 5.55 -46.34
C ALA A 107 10.56 4.73 -47.62
N VAL A 108 10.99 3.47 -47.51
CA VAL A 108 11.15 2.57 -48.67
C VAL A 108 10.34 1.31 -48.43
N ASP A 109 9.49 0.92 -49.38
CA ASP A 109 8.76 -0.35 -49.28
C ASP A 109 9.60 -1.55 -49.73
N GLU A 110 9.10 -2.76 -49.47
CA GLU A 110 9.78 -4.01 -49.84
C GLU A 110 9.98 -4.18 -51.35
N SER A 111 9.25 -3.43 -52.18
CA SER A 111 9.43 -3.41 -53.64
C SER A 111 10.53 -2.43 -54.08
N GLY A 112 11.00 -1.56 -53.19
CA GLY A 112 12.01 -0.54 -53.47
C GLY A 112 11.42 0.79 -53.94
N ASN A 113 10.12 1.02 -53.76
CA ASN A 113 9.57 2.35 -53.99
C ASN A 113 9.89 3.27 -52.81
N LEU A 114 10.27 4.51 -53.12
CA LEU A 114 10.62 5.53 -52.15
C LEU A 114 9.44 6.48 -51.94
N TYR A 115 9.00 6.65 -50.70
CA TYR A 115 8.02 7.63 -50.28
C TYR A 115 8.73 8.83 -49.65
N ILE A 116 8.30 10.04 -49.97
CA ILE A 116 8.95 11.29 -49.57
C ILE A 116 7.89 12.23 -49.02
N VAL A 117 8.06 12.70 -47.78
CA VAL A 117 7.21 13.74 -47.20
C VAL A 117 7.77 15.11 -47.53
N GLU A 118 7.03 15.90 -48.28
CA GLU A 118 7.32 17.31 -48.53
C GLU A 118 6.65 18.16 -47.46
N TYR A 119 7.38 18.50 -46.40
CA TYR A 119 6.86 19.24 -45.25
C TYR A 119 6.35 20.63 -45.66
N ASP A 120 7.18 21.38 -46.41
CA ASP A 120 6.81 22.69 -46.94
C ASP A 120 5.88 22.57 -48.17
N GLY A 121 5.87 21.40 -48.81
CA GLY A 121 5.05 21.09 -49.97
C GLY A 121 3.63 20.61 -49.67
N ASN A 122 3.31 20.27 -48.42
CA ASN A 122 2.01 19.70 -47.98
C ASN A 122 1.58 18.46 -48.77
N ARG A 123 2.53 17.59 -49.12
CA ARG A 123 2.30 16.38 -49.94
C ARG A 123 3.19 15.22 -49.51
N VAL A 124 2.76 14.01 -49.83
CA VAL A 124 3.60 12.81 -49.85
C VAL A 124 3.75 12.36 -51.30
N ARG A 125 5.00 12.18 -51.72
CA ARG A 125 5.39 11.76 -53.08
C ARG A 125 5.90 10.33 -53.05
N LYS A 126 5.71 9.61 -54.16
CA LYS A 126 6.25 8.27 -54.39
C LYS A 126 7.15 8.29 -55.62
N VAL A 127 8.36 7.77 -55.49
CA VAL A 127 9.26 7.45 -56.60
C VAL A 127 9.23 5.95 -56.79
N ASP A 128 8.80 5.49 -57.97
CA ASP A 128 8.79 4.07 -58.30
C ASP A 128 10.21 3.55 -58.65
N THR A 129 10.34 2.24 -58.82
CA THR A 129 11.61 1.59 -59.17
C THR A 129 12.18 1.98 -60.54
N ARG A 130 11.39 2.66 -61.38
CA ARG A 130 11.82 3.22 -62.68
C ARG A 130 12.28 4.68 -62.54
N GLY A 131 12.21 5.25 -61.34
CA GLY A 131 12.57 6.64 -61.07
C GLY A 131 11.48 7.65 -61.46
N VAL A 132 10.21 7.22 -61.58
CA VAL A 132 9.08 8.12 -61.88
C VAL A 132 8.45 8.62 -60.58
N ILE A 133 8.26 9.94 -60.44
CA ILE A 133 7.64 10.55 -59.26
C ILE A 133 6.14 10.80 -59.44
N THR A 134 5.34 10.51 -58.41
CA THR A 134 3.90 10.76 -58.37
C THR A 134 3.47 11.26 -56.99
N THR A 135 2.36 11.99 -56.89
CA THR A 135 1.74 12.34 -55.60
C THR A 135 0.85 11.20 -55.15
N VAL A 136 1.00 10.77 -53.89
CA VAL A 136 0.18 9.70 -53.30
C VAL A 136 -0.72 10.20 -52.17
N ALA A 137 -0.39 11.34 -51.55
CA ALA A 137 -1.27 12.00 -50.59
C ALA A 137 -1.03 13.52 -50.55
N GLY A 138 -2.09 14.28 -50.29
CA GLY A 138 -2.05 15.74 -50.20
C GLY A 138 -2.07 16.43 -51.57
N ASN A 139 -2.78 17.54 -51.66
CA ASN A 139 -2.90 18.36 -52.86
C ASN A 139 -1.99 19.61 -52.84
N GLY A 140 -1.21 19.78 -51.77
CA GLY A 140 -0.26 20.88 -51.54
C GLY A 140 -0.82 22.16 -50.96
N GLN A 141 -2.11 22.17 -50.60
CA GLN A 141 -2.69 23.22 -49.78
C GLN A 141 -2.71 22.74 -48.33
N ALA A 142 -2.23 23.60 -47.42
CA ALA A 142 -2.31 23.35 -45.99
C ALA A 142 -3.78 23.27 -45.52
N GLY A 143 -4.07 22.31 -44.63
CA GLY A 143 -5.37 22.17 -43.97
C GLY A 143 -5.85 20.73 -43.94
N TYR A 144 -7.12 20.53 -43.59
CA TYR A 144 -7.75 19.22 -43.44
C TYR A 144 -8.99 19.09 -44.32
N MET A 145 -9.25 17.88 -44.82
CA MET A 145 -10.51 17.47 -45.44
C MET A 145 -11.01 16.20 -44.76
N SER A 146 -12.29 15.86 -44.95
CA SER A 146 -12.90 14.65 -44.39
C SER A 146 -12.22 13.36 -44.83
N ASP A 147 -12.36 12.32 -44.02
CA ASP A 147 -11.93 10.97 -44.34
C ASP A 147 -12.81 10.30 -45.41
N GLY A 148 -12.30 9.21 -45.99
CA GLY A 148 -13.02 8.35 -46.94
C GLY A 148 -12.89 8.75 -48.42
N GLY A 149 -12.23 9.86 -48.72
CA GLY A 149 -11.97 10.32 -50.08
C GLY A 149 -10.60 9.91 -50.64
N PRO A 150 -10.30 10.26 -51.92
CA PRO A 150 -9.00 10.04 -52.51
C PRO A 150 -7.90 10.83 -51.80
N ALA A 151 -6.80 10.17 -51.43
CA ALA A 151 -5.68 10.75 -50.72
C ALA A 151 -5.00 11.90 -51.49
N THR A 152 -4.97 11.85 -52.81
CA THR A 152 -4.39 12.90 -53.66
C THR A 152 -5.25 14.17 -53.75
N ALA A 153 -6.53 14.09 -53.39
CA ALA A 153 -7.44 15.23 -53.36
C ALA A 153 -7.45 15.94 -51.99
N THR A 154 -7.07 15.24 -50.91
CA THR A 154 -7.10 15.79 -49.54
C THR A 154 -6.09 16.93 -49.34
N ARG A 155 -6.34 17.76 -48.34
CA ARG A 155 -5.34 18.67 -47.76
C ARG A 155 -4.61 17.96 -46.62
N LEU A 156 -3.30 18.19 -46.54
CA LEU A 156 -2.45 17.86 -45.40
C LEU A 156 -1.87 19.17 -44.87
N ASN A 157 -1.50 19.23 -43.61
CA ASN A 157 -0.94 20.44 -42.99
C ASN A 157 0.41 20.14 -42.35
N TRP A 158 1.46 20.52 -43.09
CA TRP A 158 2.86 20.32 -42.72
C TRP A 158 3.12 18.86 -42.30
N PRO A 159 2.82 17.90 -43.20
CA PRO A 159 3.02 16.49 -42.90
C PRO A 159 4.50 16.26 -42.58
N SER A 160 4.77 15.43 -41.57
CA SER A 160 6.09 15.34 -40.96
C SER A 160 6.74 13.99 -41.21
N GLY A 161 6.03 12.89 -40.97
CA GLY A 161 6.55 11.53 -41.09
C GLY A 161 5.68 10.62 -41.94
N VAL A 162 6.29 9.60 -42.53
CA VAL A 162 5.64 8.54 -43.30
C VAL A 162 6.25 7.17 -43.01
N THR A 163 5.40 6.15 -42.90
CA THR A 163 5.83 4.75 -42.94
C THR A 163 4.89 3.94 -43.82
N VAL A 164 5.35 2.80 -44.30
CA VAL A 164 4.62 1.92 -45.23
C VAL A 164 4.59 0.51 -44.67
N ASP A 165 3.39 -0.09 -44.60
CA ASP A 165 3.25 -1.49 -44.19
C ASP A 165 3.46 -2.46 -45.36
N THR A 166 3.54 -3.76 -45.06
CA THR A 166 3.74 -4.83 -46.05
C THR A 166 2.57 -4.98 -47.02
N ALA A 167 1.39 -4.46 -46.68
CA ALA A 167 0.25 -4.38 -47.59
C ALA A 167 0.26 -3.13 -48.49
N GLY A 168 1.28 -2.27 -48.35
CA GLY A 168 1.44 -1.04 -49.11
C GLY A 168 0.58 0.12 -48.60
N ASN A 169 0.02 0.04 -47.39
CA ASN A 169 -0.68 1.18 -46.80
C ASN A 169 0.33 2.16 -46.22
N LEU A 170 0.08 3.46 -46.40
CA LEU A 170 0.91 4.54 -45.85
C LEU A 170 0.30 5.06 -44.56
N TYR A 171 1.12 5.34 -43.56
CA TYR A 171 0.75 6.04 -42.34
C TYR A 171 1.51 7.36 -42.35
N ILE A 172 0.81 8.48 -42.18
CA ILE A 172 1.33 9.84 -42.36
C ILE A 172 1.03 10.64 -41.10
N ALA A 173 2.06 11.19 -40.46
CA ALA A 173 1.87 12.19 -39.42
C ALA A 173 1.47 13.53 -40.06
N ASP A 174 0.19 13.89 -39.93
CA ASP A 174 -0.38 15.14 -40.42
C ASP A 174 -0.28 16.18 -39.30
N CYS A 175 0.97 16.60 -39.06
CA CYS A 175 1.44 17.26 -37.84
C CYS A 175 0.54 18.39 -37.33
N PHE A 176 0.28 19.39 -38.16
CA PHE A 176 -0.50 20.57 -37.77
C PHE A 176 -2.01 20.38 -37.93
N ASN A 177 -2.45 19.21 -38.40
CA ASN A 177 -3.82 18.76 -38.27
C ASN A 177 -4.02 17.84 -37.06
N HIS A 178 -3.01 17.62 -36.21
CA HIS A 178 -3.11 16.86 -34.96
C HIS A 178 -3.64 15.43 -35.15
N ARG A 179 -3.23 14.79 -36.26
CA ARG A 179 -3.71 13.47 -36.68
C ARG A 179 -2.59 12.62 -37.24
N VAL A 180 -2.77 11.30 -37.15
CA VAL A 180 -2.10 10.34 -38.03
C VAL A 180 -3.12 9.80 -39.03
N ARG A 181 -2.77 9.89 -40.31
CA ARG A 181 -3.62 9.50 -41.44
C ARG A 181 -3.12 8.19 -42.05
N LYS A 182 -4.03 7.32 -42.49
CA LYS A 182 -3.72 6.11 -43.24
C LYS A 182 -4.20 6.27 -44.69
N VAL A 183 -3.37 5.94 -45.66
CA VAL A 183 -3.76 5.79 -47.07
C VAL A 183 -3.70 4.32 -47.41
N ASP A 184 -4.82 3.74 -47.81
CA ASP A 184 -4.86 2.32 -48.19
C ASP A 184 -4.30 2.08 -49.61
N ALA A 185 -4.13 0.82 -49.99
CA ALA A 185 -3.67 0.44 -51.33
C ALA A 185 -4.58 0.89 -52.49
N ARG A 186 -5.83 1.31 -52.19
CA ARG A 186 -6.78 1.88 -53.17
C ARG A 186 -6.64 3.40 -53.29
N GLY A 187 -5.80 4.02 -52.46
CA GLY A 187 -5.61 5.46 -52.40
C GLY A 187 -6.67 6.21 -51.60
N ILE A 188 -7.38 5.53 -50.69
CA ILE A 188 -8.38 6.16 -49.80
C ILE A 188 -7.72 6.56 -48.48
N ILE A 189 -7.95 7.80 -48.03
CA ILE A 189 -7.38 8.34 -46.79
C ILE A 189 -8.37 8.27 -45.62
N THR A 190 -7.92 7.82 -44.45
CA THR A 190 -8.67 7.82 -43.18
C THR A 190 -7.80 8.29 -42.01
N THR A 191 -8.40 8.67 -40.89
CA THR A 191 -7.70 8.98 -39.65
C THR A 191 -7.60 7.73 -38.77
N VAL A 192 -6.39 7.41 -38.31
CA VAL A 192 -6.14 6.24 -37.43
C VAL A 192 -5.79 6.64 -36.00
N ALA A 193 -5.33 7.87 -35.78
CA ALA A 193 -5.10 8.43 -34.45
C ALA A 193 -5.25 9.95 -34.47
N GLY A 194 -5.71 10.52 -33.34
CA GLY A 194 -5.95 11.95 -33.20
C GLY A 194 -7.32 12.38 -33.70
N ASN A 195 -7.94 13.33 -33.00
CA ASN A 195 -9.26 13.89 -33.35
C ASN A 195 -9.17 15.28 -34.02
N GLY A 196 -7.96 15.81 -34.19
CA GLY A 196 -7.71 17.12 -34.79
C GLY A 196 -7.59 18.29 -33.83
N GLN A 197 -7.69 18.05 -32.52
CA GLN A 197 -7.42 19.05 -31.49
C GLN A 197 -6.06 18.79 -30.86
N ALA A 198 -5.31 19.86 -30.62
CA ALA A 198 -4.03 19.82 -29.91
C ALA A 198 -4.25 19.51 -28.44
N GLY A 199 -3.56 18.51 -27.90
CA GLY A 199 -3.60 18.19 -26.47
C GLY A 199 -3.31 16.73 -26.15
N TYR A 200 -3.67 16.32 -24.94
CA TYR A 200 -3.52 14.97 -24.40
C TYR A 200 -4.67 14.67 -23.44
N VAL A 201 -5.32 13.49 -23.52
CA VAL A 201 -6.57 13.19 -22.79
C VAL A 201 -6.51 11.89 -21.97
N SER A 202 -5.33 11.34 -21.66
CA SER A 202 -5.08 10.04 -20.99
C SER A 202 -4.97 8.83 -21.92
N ASP A 203 -4.45 7.73 -21.38
CA ASP A 203 -4.17 6.47 -22.07
C ASP A 203 -5.32 5.45 -21.92
N GLY A 204 -5.34 4.45 -22.81
CA GLY A 204 -6.26 3.30 -22.76
C GLY A 204 -7.56 3.48 -23.55
N GLY A 205 -7.79 4.66 -24.13
CA GLY A 205 -8.96 4.95 -24.96
C GLY A 205 -8.75 4.70 -26.48
N PRO A 206 -9.80 4.87 -27.30
CA PRO A 206 -9.71 4.78 -28.76
C PRO A 206 -8.79 5.86 -29.35
N ALA A 207 -7.86 5.47 -30.21
CA ALA A 207 -6.85 6.35 -30.79
C ALA A 207 -7.46 7.49 -31.64
N THR A 208 -8.56 7.24 -32.34
CA THR A 208 -9.26 8.26 -33.16
C THR A 208 -10.04 9.27 -32.32
N ALA A 209 -10.28 8.99 -31.04
CA ALA A 209 -10.96 9.90 -30.11
C ALA A 209 -9.96 10.77 -29.32
N THR A 210 -8.70 10.34 -29.16
CA THR A 210 -7.69 11.10 -28.40
C THR A 210 -7.30 12.41 -29.08
N GLN A 211 -6.90 13.40 -28.29
CA GLN A 211 -6.14 14.54 -28.79
C GLN A 211 -4.68 14.10 -29.00
N LEU A 212 -4.06 14.59 -30.06
CA LEU A 212 -2.63 14.48 -30.30
C LEU A 212 -2.03 15.88 -30.44
N ASN A 213 -0.81 16.09 -29.98
CA ASN A 213 -0.16 17.40 -30.05
C ASN A 213 1.07 17.37 -30.95
N GLN A 214 0.87 17.79 -32.21
CA GLN A 214 1.91 17.83 -33.24
C GLN A 214 2.61 16.47 -33.41
N PRO A 215 1.91 15.42 -33.89
CA PRO A 215 2.54 14.15 -34.21
C PRO A 215 3.62 14.37 -35.29
N THR A 216 4.83 13.85 -35.09
CA THR A 216 5.96 14.07 -36.02
C THR A 216 6.41 12.80 -36.73
N GLY A 217 6.83 11.79 -35.99
CA GLY A 217 7.32 10.52 -36.51
C GLY A 217 6.30 9.42 -36.37
N VAL A 218 6.30 8.49 -37.33
CA VAL A 218 5.49 7.27 -37.29
C VAL A 218 6.33 6.06 -37.65
N ALA A 219 6.15 4.96 -36.92
CA ALA A 219 6.77 3.67 -37.20
C ALA A 219 5.79 2.53 -36.90
N LEU A 220 5.97 1.39 -37.56
CA LEU A 220 5.18 0.19 -37.31
C LEU A 220 6.09 -0.90 -36.74
N ASP A 221 5.56 -1.70 -35.81
CA ASP A 221 6.17 -2.98 -35.48
C ASP A 221 5.67 -4.10 -36.40
N ALA A 222 6.29 -5.28 -36.33
CA ALA A 222 5.92 -6.44 -37.15
C ALA A 222 4.48 -6.95 -36.90
N ALA A 223 3.88 -6.61 -35.76
CA ALA A 223 2.48 -6.93 -35.46
C ALA A 223 1.49 -5.89 -36.03
N GLY A 224 1.99 -4.79 -36.59
CA GLY A 224 1.20 -3.70 -37.14
C GLY A 224 0.74 -2.67 -36.09
N ASN A 225 1.35 -2.65 -34.90
CA ASN A 225 1.11 -1.57 -33.95
C ASN A 225 1.85 -0.31 -34.42
N LEU A 226 1.20 0.85 -34.30
CA LEU A 226 1.71 2.14 -34.76
C LEU A 226 2.30 2.92 -33.59
N TYR A 227 3.55 3.34 -33.73
CA TYR A 227 4.27 4.20 -32.78
C TYR A 227 4.31 5.62 -33.33
N VAL A 228 4.00 6.60 -32.49
CA VAL A 228 3.84 8.02 -32.86
C VAL A 228 4.58 8.89 -31.87
N THR A 229 5.49 9.74 -32.32
CA THR A 229 6.08 10.78 -31.48
C THR A 229 5.19 12.02 -31.45
N GLU A 230 4.93 12.56 -30.27
CA GLU A 230 4.23 13.82 -30.08
C GLU A 230 5.22 14.91 -29.69
N TYR A 231 5.60 15.74 -30.65
CA TYR A 231 6.65 16.74 -30.50
C TYR A 231 6.37 17.71 -29.35
N ALA A 232 5.16 18.27 -29.31
CA ALA A 232 4.77 19.29 -28.33
C ALA A 232 4.26 18.68 -27.01
N SER A 233 4.00 17.37 -26.97
CA SER A 233 3.59 16.66 -25.76
C SER A 233 4.70 15.81 -25.14
N HIS A 234 5.93 15.86 -25.66
CA HIS A 234 7.11 15.24 -25.03
C HIS A 234 6.94 13.73 -24.78
N ARG A 235 6.25 13.03 -25.69
CA ARG A 235 5.84 11.63 -25.53
C ARG A 235 6.04 10.83 -26.81
N VAL A 236 6.15 9.52 -26.63
CA VAL A 236 5.92 8.53 -27.69
C VAL A 236 4.70 7.71 -27.31
N ARG A 237 3.75 7.62 -28.25
CA ARG A 237 2.48 6.90 -28.12
C ARG A 237 2.53 5.63 -28.96
N LYS A 238 1.83 4.59 -28.52
CA LYS A 238 1.57 3.36 -29.27
C LYS A 238 0.08 3.21 -29.48
N VAL A 239 -0.33 2.91 -30.71
CA VAL A 239 -1.68 2.52 -31.09
C VAL A 239 -1.63 1.04 -31.45
N ASP A 240 -2.32 0.21 -30.67
CA ASP A 240 -2.38 -1.21 -30.96
C ASP A 240 -3.30 -1.55 -32.15
N THR A 241 -3.27 -2.79 -32.61
CA THR A 241 -4.11 -3.25 -33.74
C THR A 241 -5.61 -3.20 -33.47
N ARG A 242 -6.04 -3.02 -32.21
CA ARG A 242 -7.44 -2.81 -31.83
C ARG A 242 -7.82 -1.31 -31.82
N GLY A 243 -6.86 -0.43 -32.10
CA GLY A 243 -7.04 1.01 -32.09
C GLY A 243 -7.01 1.64 -30.71
N ILE A 244 -6.39 1.01 -29.71
CA ILE A 244 -6.21 1.56 -28.36
C ILE A 244 -4.87 2.28 -28.27
N ILE A 245 -4.87 3.51 -27.76
CA ILE A 245 -3.66 4.33 -27.60
C ILE A 245 -3.10 4.29 -26.17
N THR A 246 -1.79 4.13 -26.02
CA THR A 246 -1.06 4.21 -24.75
C THR A 246 0.24 5.00 -24.89
N THR A 247 0.79 5.51 -23.79
CA THR A 247 2.13 6.12 -23.75
C THR A 247 3.16 5.03 -23.49
N VAL A 248 4.21 5.00 -24.32
CA VAL A 248 5.31 4.03 -24.18
C VAL A 248 6.63 4.68 -23.78
N ALA A 249 6.77 5.99 -23.95
CA ALA A 249 7.92 6.75 -23.45
C ALA A 249 7.56 8.23 -23.23
N GLY A 250 8.21 8.86 -22.25
CA GLY A 250 8.01 10.26 -21.86
C GLY A 250 6.82 10.46 -20.92
N ASN A 251 6.99 11.35 -19.93
CA ASN A 251 5.97 11.71 -18.95
C ASN A 251 5.18 12.98 -19.33
N GLY A 252 5.59 13.66 -20.41
CA GLY A 252 4.99 14.90 -20.89
C GLY A 252 5.63 16.20 -20.40
N GLN A 253 6.71 16.11 -19.62
CA GLN A 253 7.55 17.25 -19.27
C GLN A 253 8.80 17.27 -20.15
N ALA A 254 9.16 18.46 -20.63
CA ALA A 254 10.40 18.69 -21.36
C ALA A 254 11.59 18.57 -20.41
N GLY A 255 12.59 17.77 -20.77
CA GLY A 255 13.82 17.64 -20.00
C GLY A 255 14.45 16.26 -20.17
N TYR A 256 15.43 15.96 -19.33
CA TYR A 256 16.13 14.67 -19.29
C TYR A 256 16.25 14.23 -17.83
N VAL A 257 15.96 12.97 -17.55
CA VAL A 257 16.05 12.37 -16.21
C VAL A 257 17.36 11.56 -16.15
N SER A 258 17.31 10.26 -16.41
CA SER A 258 18.47 9.34 -16.46
C SER A 258 18.22 8.22 -17.47
N ASP A 259 19.25 7.39 -17.64
CA ASP A 259 19.14 6.09 -18.28
C ASP A 259 18.93 4.97 -17.24
N GLY A 260 18.36 3.86 -17.71
CA GLY A 260 18.16 2.64 -16.94
C GLY A 260 16.79 2.54 -16.24
N GLY A 261 15.95 3.56 -16.36
CA GLY A 261 14.62 3.63 -15.76
C GLY A 261 13.45 3.31 -16.70
N PRO A 262 12.19 3.24 -16.22
CA PRO A 262 11.01 3.11 -17.07
C PRO A 262 10.87 4.28 -18.03
N ALA A 263 10.66 3.95 -19.29
CA ALA A 263 10.52 4.91 -20.37
C ALA A 263 9.33 5.87 -20.14
N THR A 264 8.24 5.42 -19.52
CA THR A 264 7.05 6.25 -19.25
C THR A 264 7.25 7.25 -18.11
N ALA A 265 8.26 7.05 -17.25
CA ALA A 265 8.61 7.97 -16.16
C ALA A 265 9.64 9.04 -16.59
N THR A 266 10.39 8.79 -17.67
CA THR A 266 11.45 9.69 -18.14
C THR A 266 10.88 11.00 -18.72
N GLN A 267 11.75 12.01 -18.82
CA GLN A 267 11.45 13.22 -19.58
C GLN A 267 12.11 13.08 -20.96
N LEU A 268 11.31 13.33 -22.00
CA LEU A 268 11.79 13.52 -23.36
C LEU A 268 11.65 15.01 -23.70
N ASN A 269 12.50 15.51 -24.57
CA ASN A 269 12.43 16.90 -24.99
C ASN A 269 12.26 16.98 -26.50
N GLN A 270 11.01 17.20 -26.93
CA GLN A 270 10.64 17.35 -28.33
C GLN A 270 11.10 16.14 -29.17
N PRO A 271 10.66 14.90 -28.82
CA PRO A 271 11.05 13.72 -29.59
C PRO A 271 10.54 13.87 -31.03
N TYR A 272 11.39 13.61 -32.03
CA TYR A 272 11.07 13.93 -33.43
C TYR A 272 10.69 12.70 -34.25
N PHE A 273 11.63 11.82 -34.60
CA PHE A 273 11.34 10.54 -35.28
C PHE A 273 11.63 9.33 -34.39
N VAL A 274 11.04 8.19 -34.76
CA VAL A 274 11.23 6.88 -34.12
C VAL A 274 11.40 5.77 -35.14
N THR A 275 12.06 4.68 -34.72
CA THR A 275 12.15 3.41 -35.46
C THR A 275 12.17 2.24 -34.49
N LEU A 276 12.01 1.01 -34.95
CA LEU A 276 12.10 -0.20 -34.14
C LEU A 276 13.10 -1.18 -34.72
N ASP A 277 13.75 -1.96 -33.85
CA ASP A 277 14.49 -3.17 -34.26
C ASP A 277 13.58 -4.40 -34.32
N ASP A 278 14.09 -5.50 -34.87
CA ASP A 278 13.36 -6.78 -35.00
C ASP A 278 12.97 -7.40 -33.65
N ALA A 279 13.63 -7.01 -32.55
CA ALA A 279 13.29 -7.43 -31.20
C ALA A 279 12.16 -6.59 -30.57
N GLY A 280 11.73 -5.52 -31.25
CA GLY A 280 10.70 -4.60 -30.78
C GLY A 280 11.23 -3.48 -29.88
N SER A 281 12.55 -3.27 -29.80
CA SER A 281 13.10 -2.11 -29.11
C SER A 281 12.86 -0.85 -29.94
N LEU A 282 12.36 0.19 -29.29
CA LEU A 282 12.06 1.48 -29.91
C LEU A 282 13.26 2.42 -29.78
N TYR A 283 13.67 3.04 -30.88
CA TYR A 283 14.71 4.05 -30.93
C TYR A 283 14.07 5.42 -31.18
N VAL A 284 14.38 6.39 -30.32
CA VAL A 284 13.76 7.72 -30.29
C VAL A 284 14.83 8.79 -30.49
N ALA A 285 14.64 9.65 -31.48
CA ALA A 285 15.41 10.89 -31.59
C ALA A 285 14.88 11.92 -30.59
N ASP A 286 15.52 11.98 -29.42
CA ASP A 286 15.21 12.90 -28.32
C ASP A 286 15.88 14.26 -28.60
N GLN A 287 15.32 14.93 -29.60
CA GLN A 287 15.97 15.97 -30.40
C GLN A 287 16.57 17.11 -29.56
N SER A 288 15.76 17.71 -28.68
CA SER A 288 16.17 18.86 -27.87
C SER A 288 16.96 18.46 -26.64
N ASN A 289 17.05 17.15 -26.35
CA ASN A 289 18.03 16.59 -25.41
C ASN A 289 19.32 16.15 -26.10
N HIS A 290 19.47 16.30 -27.42
CA HIS A 290 20.68 15.96 -28.17
C HIS A 290 21.15 14.51 -27.99
N ARG A 291 20.20 13.58 -27.93
CA ARG A 291 20.43 12.15 -27.68
C ARG A 291 19.56 11.28 -28.58
N ILE A 292 20.03 10.07 -28.84
CA ILE A 292 19.19 8.95 -29.30
C ILE A 292 18.95 8.03 -28.12
N ARG A 293 17.68 7.73 -27.86
CA ARG A 293 17.24 6.88 -26.75
C ARG A 293 16.76 5.53 -27.29
N LYS A 294 17.06 4.43 -26.61
CA LYS A 294 16.52 3.09 -26.87
C LYS A 294 15.58 2.73 -25.73
N VAL A 295 14.39 2.26 -26.05
CA VAL A 295 13.41 1.69 -25.12
C VAL A 295 13.27 0.21 -25.44
N THR A 296 13.64 -0.65 -24.51
CA THR A 296 13.53 -2.10 -24.68
C THR A 296 12.06 -2.56 -24.49
N PRO A 297 11.69 -3.77 -24.94
CA PRO A 297 10.30 -4.27 -24.83
C PRO A 297 9.75 -4.35 -23.39
N ASP A 298 10.62 -4.52 -22.39
CA ASP A 298 10.31 -4.46 -20.95
C ASP A 298 10.14 -3.02 -20.42
N GLY A 299 10.31 -2.01 -21.28
CA GLY A 299 10.00 -0.62 -20.98
C GLY A 299 11.15 0.17 -20.37
N ILE A 300 12.40 -0.29 -20.44
CA ILE A 300 13.57 0.42 -19.91
C ILE A 300 14.17 1.35 -20.97
N ILE A 301 14.40 2.63 -20.63
CA ILE A 301 15.01 3.62 -21.53
C ILE A 301 16.49 3.86 -21.24
N THR A 302 17.32 3.87 -22.27
CA THR A 302 18.76 4.19 -22.17
C THR A 302 19.24 5.04 -23.33
N THR A 303 20.35 5.75 -23.18
CA THR A 303 20.98 6.53 -24.24
C THR A 303 21.94 5.64 -25.01
N VAL A 304 21.78 5.61 -26.34
CA VAL A 304 22.63 4.82 -27.24
C VAL A 304 23.55 5.68 -28.10
N ALA A 305 23.26 6.97 -28.22
CA ALA A 305 24.15 7.94 -28.85
C ALA A 305 23.89 9.36 -28.34
N GLY A 306 24.96 10.16 -28.21
CA GLY A 306 24.90 11.54 -27.74
C GLY A 306 25.00 11.66 -26.22
N ASN A 307 25.72 12.67 -25.73
CA ASN A 307 25.91 12.92 -24.30
C ASN A 307 25.04 14.06 -23.74
N GLY A 308 24.18 14.65 -24.59
CA GLY A 308 23.33 15.78 -24.24
C GLY A 308 23.89 17.17 -24.45
N THR A 309 25.16 17.28 -24.84
CA THR A 309 25.76 18.55 -25.24
C THR A 309 25.63 18.72 -26.75
N ALA A 310 25.02 19.83 -27.18
CA ALA A 310 24.97 20.21 -28.59
C ALA A 310 26.39 20.34 -29.17
N GLY A 311 26.58 19.81 -30.38
CA GLY A 311 27.80 20.00 -31.17
C GLY A 311 28.29 18.69 -31.76
N TYR A 312 29.57 18.64 -32.12
CA TYR A 312 30.21 17.52 -32.80
C TYR A 312 31.50 17.12 -32.08
N VAL A 313 31.80 15.82 -32.12
CA VAL A 313 33.09 15.22 -31.73
C VAL A 313 33.52 14.29 -32.86
N ASP A 314 34.83 14.21 -33.09
CA ASP A 314 35.44 13.37 -34.11
C ASP A 314 35.03 11.89 -33.98
N ASP A 315 35.01 11.23 -35.13
CA ASP A 315 34.53 9.86 -35.29
C ASP A 315 35.47 8.81 -34.66
N GLY A 316 34.94 7.60 -34.45
CA GLY A 316 35.67 6.44 -33.94
C GLY A 316 35.57 6.24 -32.42
N GLY A 317 35.08 7.25 -31.69
CA GLY A 317 34.79 7.13 -30.26
C GLY A 317 33.45 6.43 -29.96
N PRO A 318 33.18 6.12 -28.67
CA PRO A 318 31.92 5.53 -28.25
C PRO A 318 30.74 6.47 -28.50
N ALA A 319 29.66 5.95 -29.08
CA ALA A 319 28.48 6.72 -29.47
C ALA A 319 27.84 7.48 -28.31
N VAL A 320 27.79 6.88 -27.12
CA VAL A 320 27.22 7.50 -25.90
C VAL A 320 28.03 8.71 -25.39
N ALA A 321 29.30 8.82 -25.75
CA ALA A 321 30.14 9.95 -25.35
C ALA A 321 30.17 11.08 -26.39
N THR A 322 29.67 10.83 -27.61
CA THR A 322 29.69 11.82 -28.69
C THR A 322 28.78 13.01 -28.42
N ARG A 323 28.94 14.07 -29.19
CA ARG A 323 28.00 15.20 -29.23
C ARG A 323 27.18 15.08 -30.51
N LEU A 324 25.86 15.20 -30.35
CA LEU A 324 24.91 15.34 -31.44
C LEU A 324 24.31 16.74 -31.36
N TYR A 325 23.79 17.27 -32.46
CA TYR A 325 23.12 18.56 -32.46
C TYR A 325 21.76 18.48 -33.16
N TYR A 326 20.72 18.52 -32.32
CA TYR A 326 19.32 18.30 -32.72
C TYR A 326 19.16 17.09 -33.65
N PRO A 327 19.58 15.88 -33.20
CA PRO A 327 19.37 14.67 -33.97
C PRO A 327 17.87 14.51 -34.19
N SER A 328 17.48 14.36 -35.45
CA SER A 328 16.06 14.43 -35.86
C SER A 328 15.54 13.05 -36.23
N GLY A 329 16.30 12.32 -37.04
CA GLY A 329 15.92 11.06 -37.66
C GLY A 329 16.78 9.86 -37.26
N VAL A 330 16.17 8.68 -37.28
CA VAL A 330 16.84 7.40 -36.97
C VAL A 330 16.36 6.26 -37.85
N ALA A 331 17.27 5.37 -38.27
CA ALA A 331 16.94 4.11 -38.95
C ALA A 331 17.94 3.01 -38.58
N LEU A 332 17.52 1.75 -38.63
CA LEU A 332 18.40 0.58 -38.45
C LEU A 332 18.55 -0.23 -39.73
N ASP A 333 19.72 -0.84 -39.91
CA ASP A 333 19.89 -1.94 -40.86
C ASP A 333 19.64 -3.30 -40.20
N ARG A 334 19.58 -4.38 -41.00
CA ARG A 334 19.37 -5.74 -40.49
C ARG A 334 20.51 -6.29 -39.63
N ALA A 335 21.69 -5.67 -39.68
CA ALA A 335 22.80 -6.01 -38.80
C ALA A 335 22.70 -5.29 -37.43
N GLY A 336 21.67 -4.45 -37.24
CA GLY A 336 21.47 -3.69 -36.02
C GLY A 336 22.36 -2.46 -35.92
N ASN A 337 22.90 -1.96 -37.03
CA ASN A 337 23.59 -0.67 -37.07
C ASN A 337 22.56 0.45 -37.14
N LEU A 338 22.79 1.53 -36.41
CA LEU A 338 21.90 2.69 -36.35
C LEU A 338 22.45 3.85 -37.16
N TYR A 339 21.56 4.54 -37.85
CA TYR A 339 21.83 5.71 -38.68
C TYR A 339 21.08 6.90 -38.10
N ILE A 340 21.77 8.00 -37.88
CA ILE A 340 21.27 9.17 -37.17
C ILE A 340 21.40 10.40 -38.07
N ALA A 341 20.29 11.06 -38.37
CA ALA A 341 20.29 12.36 -39.01
C ALA A 341 20.67 13.44 -37.97
N ASP A 342 21.97 13.72 -37.87
CA ASP A 342 22.57 14.70 -36.96
C ASP A 342 22.46 16.11 -37.58
N ALA A 343 21.20 16.57 -37.64
CA ALA A 343 20.74 17.60 -38.56
C ALA A 343 21.56 18.89 -38.48
N TYR A 344 21.79 19.43 -37.28
CA TYR A 344 22.49 20.72 -37.14
C TYR A 344 24.00 20.61 -37.25
N ASN A 345 24.54 19.38 -37.24
CA ASN A 345 25.91 19.10 -37.62
C ASN A 345 26.06 18.78 -39.11
N ASN A 346 25.00 18.88 -39.93
CA ASN A 346 25.02 18.62 -41.37
C ASN A 346 25.63 17.27 -41.75
N ARG A 347 25.33 16.24 -40.95
CA ARG A 347 25.88 14.89 -41.10
C ARG A 347 24.81 13.84 -40.90
N VAL A 348 25.03 12.67 -41.48
CA VAL A 348 24.42 11.42 -41.03
C VAL A 348 25.51 10.60 -40.34
N ARG A 349 25.23 10.15 -39.12
CA ARG A 349 26.16 9.39 -38.28
C ARG A 349 25.70 7.92 -38.20
N GLY A 350 26.62 6.98 -38.35
CA GLY A 350 26.41 5.54 -38.17
C GLY A 350 26.96 5.06 -36.83
N VAL A 351 26.22 4.22 -36.12
CA VAL A 351 26.62 3.54 -34.88
C VAL A 351 26.57 2.03 -35.12
N THR A 352 27.68 1.35 -34.82
CA THR A 352 27.81 -0.10 -35.08
C THR A 352 27.10 -0.94 -34.01
N ALA A 353 26.36 -1.97 -34.45
CA ALA A 353 25.80 -3.03 -33.62
C ALA A 353 24.95 -2.57 -32.41
N VAL A 354 24.26 -1.42 -32.51
CA VAL A 354 23.48 -0.84 -31.41
C VAL A 354 22.31 -1.71 -30.96
N ALA A 355 21.74 -2.53 -31.86
CA ALA A 355 20.65 -3.45 -31.52
C ALA A 355 21.10 -4.49 -30.48
N THR A 356 22.34 -4.97 -30.63
CA THR A 356 22.97 -5.96 -29.74
C THR A 356 23.66 -5.35 -28.53
N MET A 357 23.79 -4.02 -28.45
CA MET A 357 24.33 -3.38 -27.27
C MET A 357 23.37 -3.58 -26.10
N THR A 358 23.83 -4.31 -25.09
CA THR A 358 23.25 -4.25 -23.75
C THR A 358 23.64 -2.90 -23.16
N PRO A 359 22.66 -2.05 -22.78
CA PRO A 359 22.98 -0.81 -22.10
C PRO A 359 23.80 -1.09 -20.84
N PRO A 360 24.61 -0.13 -20.36
CA PRO A 360 25.16 -0.25 -19.01
C PRO A 360 23.98 -0.49 -18.06
N PRO A 361 24.07 -1.48 -17.14
CA PRO A 361 23.05 -1.62 -16.11
C PRO A 361 22.93 -0.27 -15.39
N PRO A 362 21.72 0.12 -14.94
CA PRO A 362 21.58 1.30 -14.10
C PRO A 362 22.65 1.24 -13.00
N PRO A 363 23.26 2.37 -12.60
CA PRO A 363 24.18 2.35 -11.47
C PRO A 363 23.49 1.62 -10.32
N THR A 364 24.14 0.58 -9.79
CA THR A 364 23.60 -0.26 -8.72
C THR A 364 23.46 0.59 -7.46
N ALA A 365 22.37 1.34 -7.39
CA ALA A 365 21.88 1.92 -6.17
C ALA A 365 21.26 0.77 -5.39
N ASP A 366 21.91 0.36 -4.31
CA ASP A 366 21.35 -0.60 -3.37
C ASP A 366 20.72 0.23 -2.25
N LEU A 367 19.47 0.64 -2.50
CA LEU A 367 18.73 1.53 -1.60
C LEU A 367 17.87 0.73 -0.65
N TYR A 368 17.86 1.13 0.61
CA TYR A 368 17.00 0.54 1.63
C TYR A 368 16.40 1.63 2.53
N GLY A 369 15.27 1.32 3.16
CA GLY A 369 14.60 2.23 4.07
C GLY A 369 14.91 1.92 5.53
N GLU A 370 15.41 2.90 6.28
CA GLU A 370 15.38 2.85 7.74
C GLU A 370 14.05 3.44 8.22
N VAL A 371 13.24 2.63 8.90
CA VAL A 371 11.93 3.06 9.42
C VAL A 371 12.08 4.22 10.39
N VAL A 372 11.41 5.34 10.11
CA VAL A 372 11.38 6.50 11.00
C VAL A 372 10.25 6.32 12.00
N SER A 373 10.53 5.52 13.04
CA SER A 373 9.68 5.18 14.19
C SER A 373 8.29 4.59 13.86
N SER A 374 7.82 3.67 14.68
CA SER A 374 6.44 3.16 14.65
C SER A 374 5.66 3.84 15.78
N PRO A 375 4.86 4.87 15.49
CA PRO A 375 4.34 5.73 16.54
C PRO A 375 3.05 5.17 17.15
N SER A 376 2.90 5.42 18.45
CA SER A 376 1.61 5.33 19.15
C SER A 376 1.02 6.73 19.20
N VAL A 377 -0.16 6.92 18.59
CA VAL A 377 -0.71 8.25 18.28
C VAL A 377 -2.18 8.33 18.68
N GLN A 378 -2.57 9.45 19.28
CA GLN A 378 -3.98 9.70 19.64
C GLN A 378 -4.81 10.06 18.41
N THR A 379 -6.09 9.67 18.40
CA THR A 379 -7.04 10.16 17.39
C THR A 379 -7.08 11.69 17.37
N GLY A 380 -7.11 12.29 16.19
CA GLY A 380 -7.08 13.74 15.98
C GLY A 380 -5.69 14.37 15.99
N GLN A 381 -4.62 13.59 16.19
CA GLN A 381 -3.25 14.11 16.13
C GLN A 381 -2.57 13.85 14.78
N GLU A 382 -1.58 14.69 14.49
CA GLU A 382 -0.66 14.51 13.37
C GLU A 382 0.69 13.97 13.82
N PHE A 383 1.29 13.13 13.00
CA PHE A 383 2.59 12.50 13.25
C PHE A 383 3.36 12.29 11.94
N ASP A 384 4.63 11.94 12.08
CA ASP A 384 5.52 11.68 10.94
C ASP A 384 5.60 10.17 10.69
N LEU A 385 5.40 9.75 9.44
CA LEU A 385 5.44 8.35 9.03
C LEU A 385 6.22 8.19 7.73
N GLY A 386 7.17 7.26 7.70
CA GLY A 386 7.93 6.97 6.49
C GLY A 386 9.28 6.33 6.79
N VAL A 387 10.21 6.49 5.85
CA VAL A 387 11.57 5.94 5.96
C VAL A 387 12.63 6.98 5.65
N ARG A 388 13.81 6.82 6.24
CA ARG A 388 15.05 7.43 5.76
C ARG A 388 15.67 6.51 4.73
N VAL A 389 15.69 6.95 3.48
CA VAL A 389 16.32 6.19 2.41
C VAL A 389 17.84 6.26 2.58
N LYS A 390 18.49 5.11 2.60
CA LYS A 390 19.93 4.93 2.69
C LYS A 390 20.45 4.24 1.44
N ASN A 391 21.75 4.37 1.17
CA ASN A 391 22.44 3.72 0.06
C ASN A 391 23.56 2.83 0.61
N ARG A 392 23.46 1.52 0.40
CA ARG A 392 24.51 0.54 0.71
C ARG A 392 25.29 0.08 -0.52
N GLY A 393 24.95 0.61 -1.70
CA GLY A 393 25.59 0.29 -2.97
C GLY A 393 26.97 0.92 -3.10
N PRO A 394 27.80 0.45 -4.04
CA PRO A 394 29.17 0.95 -4.20
C PRO A 394 29.26 2.37 -4.77
N ASN A 395 28.18 2.90 -5.35
CA ASN A 395 28.14 4.18 -6.06
C ASN A 395 27.12 5.16 -5.46
N PRO A 396 27.36 6.49 -5.53
CA PRO A 396 26.37 7.49 -5.14
C PRO A 396 25.08 7.37 -5.97
N ALA A 397 23.93 7.51 -5.31
CA ALA A 397 22.62 7.53 -5.96
C ALA A 397 22.11 8.97 -6.00
N ASP A 398 21.75 9.48 -7.16
CA ASP A 398 21.14 10.81 -7.24
C ASP A 398 19.68 10.78 -6.75
N GLY A 399 19.39 11.60 -5.75
CA GLY A 399 18.07 11.74 -5.13
C GLY A 399 16.98 12.13 -6.12
N GLN A 400 17.31 12.78 -7.24
CA GLN A 400 16.32 13.09 -8.28
C GLN A 400 15.65 11.85 -8.90
N TYR A 401 16.28 10.68 -8.78
CA TYR A 401 15.73 9.41 -9.24
C TYR A 401 15.13 8.57 -8.12
N VAL A 402 15.25 9.01 -6.86
CA VAL A 402 14.70 8.31 -5.70
C VAL A 402 13.28 8.80 -5.47
N THR A 403 12.30 7.89 -5.53
CA THR A 403 10.91 8.16 -5.19
C THR A 403 10.47 7.26 -4.05
N VAL A 404 9.87 7.86 -3.01
CA VAL A 404 9.26 7.13 -1.90
C VAL A 404 7.75 7.21 -2.07
N VAL A 405 7.13 6.04 -2.12
CA VAL A 405 5.67 5.87 -2.20
C VAL A 405 5.20 5.29 -0.88
N LEU A 406 4.39 6.04 -0.14
CA LEU A 406 3.73 5.59 1.08
C LEU A 406 2.26 5.27 0.76
N THR A 407 1.84 4.04 1.01
CA THR A 407 0.45 3.62 0.95
C THR A 407 -0.08 3.46 2.38
N LEU A 408 -1.01 4.33 2.74
CA LEU A 408 -1.60 4.40 4.07
C LEU A 408 -2.63 3.28 4.27
N ALA A 409 -2.66 2.72 5.48
CA ALA A 409 -3.71 1.82 5.92
C ALA A 409 -5.08 2.52 5.96
N ASP A 410 -6.15 1.75 5.79
CA ASP A 410 -7.52 2.20 6.00
C ASP A 410 -7.69 2.76 7.42
N GLY A 411 -8.01 4.04 7.54
CA GLY A 411 -8.10 4.75 8.83
C GLY A 411 -7.01 5.81 9.06
N LEU A 412 -6.00 5.94 8.19
CA LEU A 412 -5.04 7.04 8.23
C LEU A 412 -5.25 7.99 7.04
N ARG A 413 -4.91 9.28 7.20
CA ARG A 413 -5.03 10.28 6.13
C ARG A 413 -3.75 11.08 5.95
N GLY A 414 -3.45 11.40 4.69
CA GLY A 414 -2.39 12.34 4.34
C GLY A 414 -2.77 13.80 4.62
N PRO A 415 -1.87 14.75 4.32
CA PRO A 415 -2.08 16.18 4.53
C PRO A 415 -3.31 16.73 3.81
N VAL A 416 -3.89 17.80 4.35
CA VAL A 416 -5.03 18.52 3.77
C VAL A 416 -4.72 18.93 2.32
N GLY A 417 -5.60 18.54 1.37
CA GLY A 417 -5.42 18.79 -0.06
C GLY A 417 -4.87 17.61 -0.87
N THR A 418 -4.52 16.49 -0.23
CA THR A 418 -4.21 15.22 -0.91
C THR A 418 -5.48 14.37 -1.04
N THR A 419 -5.71 13.78 -2.22
CA THR A 419 -6.98 13.10 -2.57
C THR A 419 -6.96 11.58 -2.36
N GLY A 420 -5.96 10.99 -1.70
CA GLY A 420 -5.88 9.52 -1.57
C GLY A 420 -4.96 8.98 -0.47
N GLN A 421 -5.01 7.65 -0.29
CA GLN A 421 -4.18 6.85 0.63
C GLN A 421 -2.73 6.70 0.16
N ARG A 422 -2.43 7.07 -1.08
CA ARG A 422 -1.10 6.95 -1.67
C ARG A 422 -0.42 8.31 -1.72
N LEU A 423 0.66 8.46 -0.97
CA LEU A 423 1.50 9.65 -0.91
C LEU A 423 2.82 9.37 -1.62
N THR A 424 3.40 10.38 -2.27
CA THR A 424 4.63 10.21 -3.05
C THR A 424 5.55 11.41 -2.83
N ARG A 425 6.85 11.14 -2.71
CA ARG A 425 7.90 12.15 -2.63
C ARG A 425 9.06 11.73 -3.51
N THR A 426 9.47 12.62 -4.40
CA THR A 426 10.72 12.51 -5.17
C THR A 426 11.67 13.57 -4.65
N PHE A 427 12.95 13.23 -4.48
CA PHE A 427 13.94 14.16 -3.93
C PHE A 427 14.53 15.03 -5.05
N ALA A 428 15.13 16.16 -4.68
CA ALA A 428 15.76 17.07 -5.65
C ALA A 428 17.28 16.87 -5.63
N GLY A 429 17.87 16.41 -6.74
CA GLY A 429 19.30 16.48 -7.12
C GLY A 429 20.39 16.13 -6.08
N GLN A 430 20.02 15.61 -4.91
CA GLN A 430 20.92 15.41 -3.79
C GLN A 430 21.59 14.05 -3.95
N LEU A 431 22.91 14.05 -4.12
CA LEU A 431 23.68 12.81 -4.18
C LEU A 431 23.68 12.10 -2.83
N LEU A 432 23.01 10.95 -2.77
CA LEU A 432 23.02 10.02 -1.66
C LEU A 432 24.28 9.16 -1.71
N GLN A 433 25.31 9.61 -0.99
CA GLN A 433 26.61 8.95 -0.89
C GLN A 433 26.48 7.57 -0.23
N PRO A 434 27.24 6.55 -0.68
CA PRO A 434 27.30 5.23 -0.04
C PRO A 434 27.61 5.35 1.45
N GLN A 435 26.80 4.69 2.29
CA GLN A 435 26.98 4.57 3.74
C GLN A 435 27.05 5.87 4.55
N GLN A 436 26.90 7.05 3.93
CA GLN A 436 27.19 8.34 4.58
C GLN A 436 26.07 9.38 4.47
N GLY A 437 24.99 9.11 3.72
CA GLY A 437 23.85 10.04 3.57
C GLY A 437 22.48 9.42 3.86
N SER A 438 21.44 10.25 3.91
CA SER A 438 20.04 9.82 3.85
C SER A 438 19.15 10.82 3.13
N LEU A 439 18.05 10.32 2.55
CA LEU A 439 16.94 11.13 2.04
C LEU A 439 15.69 10.88 2.90
N ASP A 440 15.06 11.94 3.40
CA ASP A 440 13.90 11.83 4.32
C ASP A 440 12.60 11.57 3.54
N GLY A 441 12.22 10.30 3.41
CA GLY A 441 10.97 9.82 2.82
C GLY A 441 9.81 9.81 3.80
N VAL A 442 9.66 10.88 4.59
CA VAL A 442 8.76 10.96 5.74
C VAL A 442 7.61 11.92 5.45
N PHE A 443 6.38 11.47 5.66
CA PHE A 443 5.15 12.23 5.41
C PHE A 443 4.45 12.59 6.71
N ARG A 444 3.77 13.75 6.71
CA ARG A 444 2.90 14.16 7.81
C ARG A 444 1.54 13.49 7.64
N ILE A 445 1.15 12.66 8.62
CA ILE A 445 -0.06 11.84 8.60
C ILE A 445 -0.96 12.26 9.75
N THR A 446 -2.27 12.26 9.52
CA THR A 446 -3.29 12.52 10.54
C THR A 446 -4.03 11.23 10.87
N VAL A 447 -4.34 11.01 12.14
CA VAL A 447 -5.33 10.02 12.58
C VAL A 447 -6.70 10.74 12.67
N PRO A 448 -7.68 10.45 11.80
CA PRO A 448 -9.04 10.97 11.93
C PRO A 448 -9.64 10.71 13.32
N GLY A 449 -10.47 11.63 13.81
CA GLY A 449 -11.05 11.57 15.17
C GLY A 449 -11.97 10.37 15.41
N ASP A 450 -12.49 9.75 14.36
CA ASP A 450 -13.38 8.60 14.35
C ASP A 450 -12.64 7.25 14.14
N THR A 451 -11.31 7.26 14.08
CA THR A 451 -10.49 6.05 13.86
C THR A 451 -10.51 5.15 15.09
N PRO A 452 -10.97 3.88 15.00
CA PRO A 452 -10.95 2.96 16.14
C PRO A 452 -9.53 2.71 16.68
N PRO A 453 -9.35 2.46 17.99
CA PRO A 453 -8.05 2.07 18.53
C PRO A 453 -7.63 0.71 17.93
N GLY A 454 -6.35 0.58 17.59
CA GLY A 454 -5.84 -0.61 16.93
C GLY A 454 -4.50 -0.40 16.21
N GLN A 455 -4.00 -1.48 15.61
CA GLN A 455 -2.77 -1.45 14.81
C GLN A 455 -3.11 -1.32 13.32
N TYR A 456 -2.54 -0.30 12.69
CA TYR A 456 -2.74 0.04 11.29
C TYR A 456 -1.41 -0.11 10.56
N THR A 457 -1.34 -1.00 9.57
CA THR A 457 -0.07 -1.29 8.87
C THR A 457 -0.07 -0.64 7.49
N SER A 458 0.70 0.45 7.37
CA SER A 458 0.96 1.09 6.09
C SER A 458 2.14 0.42 5.39
N THR A 459 2.29 0.62 4.08
CA THR A 459 3.45 0.12 3.32
C THR A 459 4.20 1.27 2.67
N VAL A 460 5.52 1.18 2.67
CA VAL A 460 6.39 2.08 1.90
C VAL A 460 7.12 1.28 0.85
N GLU A 461 7.26 1.91 -0.32
CA GLU A 461 8.04 1.44 -1.45
C GLU A 461 9.04 2.52 -1.85
N ILE A 462 10.31 2.12 -1.99
CA ILE A 462 11.41 2.94 -2.50
C ILE A 462 11.62 2.53 -3.96
N GLN A 463 11.64 3.51 -4.84
CA GLN A 463 11.84 3.36 -6.27
C GLN A 463 13.08 4.15 -6.67
N TYR A 464 13.95 3.58 -7.50
CA TYR A 464 15.13 4.27 -8.03
C TYR A 464 15.15 4.19 -9.54
N GLY A 465 15.15 5.34 -10.20
CA GLY A 465 15.01 5.39 -11.65
C GLY A 465 13.70 4.82 -12.16
N GLY A 466 12.76 4.42 -11.28
CA GLY A 466 11.51 3.70 -11.58
C GLY A 466 11.63 2.17 -11.61
N ASP A 467 12.78 1.60 -11.27
CA ASP A 467 12.91 0.17 -10.99
C ASP A 467 12.26 -0.20 -9.64
N LEU A 468 11.47 -1.29 -9.65
CA LEU A 468 10.93 -1.94 -8.44
C LEU A 468 11.84 -3.06 -7.91
N ASN A 469 12.92 -3.39 -8.61
CA ASN A 469 13.83 -4.50 -8.28
C ASN A 469 15.01 -4.07 -7.39
N LEU A 470 14.81 -3.05 -6.57
CA LEU A 470 15.74 -2.71 -5.50
C LEU A 470 15.62 -3.77 -4.39
N LYS A 471 16.75 -4.18 -3.80
CA LYS A 471 16.74 -5.14 -2.70
C LYS A 471 16.34 -4.43 -1.40
N ASP A 472 15.37 -4.96 -0.65
CA ASP A 472 14.84 -4.38 0.60
C ASP A 472 14.16 -3.02 0.41
N ASN A 473 13.48 -2.85 -0.73
CA ASN A 473 12.85 -1.60 -1.14
C ASN A 473 11.42 -1.41 -0.65
N THR A 474 10.85 -2.43 -0.02
CA THR A 474 9.54 -2.35 0.61
C THR A 474 9.67 -2.55 2.11
N CYS A 475 8.90 -1.80 2.88
CA CYS A 475 8.80 -1.98 4.32
C CYS A 475 7.38 -1.74 4.82
N THR A 476 7.00 -2.44 5.89
CA THR A 476 5.73 -2.21 6.59
C THR A 476 5.93 -1.25 7.74
N LEU A 477 5.03 -0.29 7.88
CA LEU A 477 5.03 0.72 8.92
C LEU A 477 3.78 0.56 9.81
N PRO A 478 3.88 -0.17 10.93
CA PRO A 478 2.78 -0.26 11.88
C PRO A 478 2.62 1.06 12.65
N VAL A 479 1.37 1.50 12.82
CA VAL A 479 0.95 2.65 13.63
C VAL A 479 -0.06 2.15 14.65
N ILE A 480 0.11 2.52 15.91
CA ILE A 480 -0.83 2.17 16.99
C ILE A 480 -1.70 3.39 17.28
N VAL A 481 -3.01 3.29 17.07
CA VAL A 481 -3.96 4.37 17.39
C VAL A 481 -4.51 4.18 18.81
N VAL A 482 -4.46 5.25 19.61
CA VAL A 482 -4.95 5.32 21.00
C VAL A 482 -6.00 6.43 21.21
N VAL A 483 -6.84 6.35 22.25
CA VAL A 483 -7.99 7.26 22.49
C VAL A 483 -7.58 8.50 23.33
N PRO A 484 -8.18 9.71 23.12
CA PRO A 484 -7.91 10.94 23.88
C PRO A 484 -8.30 10.88 25.37
N GLN A 485 -7.70 11.77 26.17
CA GLN A 485 -7.80 11.77 27.64
C GLN A 485 -9.23 12.04 28.15
N PRO A 486 -9.69 11.31 29.20
CA PRO A 486 -11.03 11.48 29.79
C PRO A 486 -11.28 12.88 30.40
N PRO A 487 -12.54 13.36 30.53
CA PRO A 487 -12.88 14.57 31.26
C PRO A 487 -12.41 14.54 32.71
N THR A 488 -11.92 15.68 33.22
CA THR A 488 -11.41 15.86 34.59
C THR A 488 -12.40 16.44 35.59
N ASP A 489 -13.61 16.79 35.18
CA ASP A 489 -14.66 17.25 36.09
C ASP A 489 -15.34 16.05 36.77
N GLU A 490 -15.23 15.96 38.09
CA GLU A 490 -15.82 14.87 38.86
C GLU A 490 -17.35 14.81 38.72
N ARG A 491 -18.00 15.92 38.35
CA ARG A 491 -19.46 15.99 38.11
C ARG A 491 -19.93 15.12 36.95
N ALA A 492 -19.02 14.63 36.12
CA ALA A 492 -19.34 13.68 35.07
C ALA A 492 -19.66 12.27 35.60
N LEU A 493 -19.33 11.98 36.87
CA LEU A 493 -19.68 10.75 37.57
C LEU A 493 -21.08 10.80 38.18
N THR A 494 -21.78 9.67 38.19
CA THR A 494 -22.98 9.45 39.01
C THR A 494 -22.57 8.66 40.24
N ILE A 495 -22.98 9.12 41.42
CA ILE A 495 -22.57 8.53 42.70
C ILE A 495 -23.80 8.06 43.46
N THR A 496 -23.80 6.81 43.90
CA THR A 496 -24.93 6.21 44.63
C THR A 496 -24.44 5.31 45.77
N GLN A 497 -25.22 5.22 46.85
CA GLN A 497 -25.05 4.15 47.83
C GLN A 497 -25.65 2.88 47.23
N ASP A 498 -24.81 1.88 47.01
CA ASP A 498 -25.20 0.64 46.32
C ASP A 498 -25.77 -0.39 47.30
N THR A 499 -25.22 -0.46 48.52
CA THR A 499 -25.70 -1.38 49.56
C THR A 499 -25.94 -0.69 50.90
N VAL A 500 -26.90 -1.21 51.67
CA VAL A 500 -27.17 -0.78 53.04
C VAL A 500 -26.54 -1.80 54.01
N PRO A 501 -25.57 -1.40 54.84
CA PRO A 501 -24.91 -2.29 55.79
C PRO A 501 -25.90 -2.76 56.86
N GLN A 502 -25.82 -4.04 57.22
CA GLN A 502 -26.56 -4.62 58.34
C GLN A 502 -25.60 -5.33 59.31
N ALA A 503 -25.66 -5.02 60.60
CA ALA A 503 -24.79 -5.65 61.61
C ALA A 503 -25.40 -5.66 63.01
N ALA A 504 -25.13 -6.71 63.79
CA ALA A 504 -25.48 -6.72 65.21
C ALA A 504 -24.56 -5.78 66.03
N PRO A 505 -24.97 -5.29 67.22
CA PRO A 505 -24.14 -4.46 68.07
C PRO A 505 -22.74 -5.05 68.27
N GLY A 506 -21.71 -4.22 68.06
CA GLY A 506 -20.31 -4.61 68.14
C GLY A 506 -19.77 -5.37 66.92
N GLN A 507 -20.62 -5.80 65.97
CA GLN A 507 -20.19 -6.51 64.77
C GLN A 507 -19.78 -5.56 63.64
N ARG A 508 -18.87 -6.06 62.81
CA ARG A 508 -18.40 -5.39 61.59
C ARG A 508 -19.19 -5.87 60.39
N THR A 509 -19.39 -4.96 59.45
CA THR A 509 -19.96 -5.22 58.12
C THR A 509 -19.35 -4.23 57.14
N VAL A 510 -19.81 -4.22 55.90
CA VAL A 510 -19.38 -3.29 54.86
C VAL A 510 -20.58 -2.69 54.14
N PHE A 511 -20.39 -1.55 53.50
CA PHE A 511 -21.31 -1.06 52.49
C PHE A 511 -20.57 -0.47 51.29
N ASN A 512 -21.26 -0.43 50.15
CA ASN A 512 -20.66 -0.05 48.89
C ASN A 512 -21.17 1.32 48.43
N VAL A 513 -20.24 2.13 47.92
CA VAL A 513 -20.53 3.37 47.19
C VAL A 513 -20.09 3.16 45.75
N LYS A 514 -21.03 3.33 44.81
CA LYS A 514 -20.82 3.11 43.38
C LYS A 514 -20.60 4.44 42.67
N PHE A 515 -19.55 4.50 41.86
CA PHE A 515 -19.25 5.57 40.92
C PHE A 515 -19.47 5.03 39.51
N ASP A 516 -20.23 5.76 38.71
CA ASP A 516 -20.59 5.38 37.34
C ASP A 516 -20.49 6.58 36.40
N ALA A 517 -20.55 6.38 35.09
CA ALA A 517 -20.57 7.47 34.11
C ALA A 517 -21.68 7.27 33.08
N ALA A 518 -22.38 8.35 32.74
CA ALA A 518 -23.41 8.34 31.70
C ALA A 518 -22.84 7.80 30.38
N ASP A 519 -23.60 6.93 29.70
CA ASP A 519 -23.28 6.33 28.41
C ASP A 519 -21.91 5.61 28.33
N SER A 520 -21.39 5.12 29.47
CA SER A 520 -20.07 4.44 29.56
C SER A 520 -18.88 5.27 29.06
N ARG A 521 -19.01 6.60 29.06
CA ARG A 521 -17.91 7.48 28.65
C ARG A 521 -16.73 7.40 29.64
N PRO A 522 -15.48 7.54 29.17
CA PRO A 522 -14.32 7.70 30.05
C PRO A 522 -14.49 8.93 30.94
N VAL A 523 -14.16 8.84 32.24
CA VAL A 523 -14.08 9.98 33.18
C VAL A 523 -12.87 9.78 34.11
N ASN A 524 -12.04 10.80 34.28
CA ASN A 524 -10.84 10.76 35.12
C ASN A 524 -10.66 12.09 35.89
N PRO A 525 -11.26 12.24 37.07
CA PRO A 525 -11.22 13.49 37.82
C PRO A 525 -9.87 13.82 38.48
N GLY A 526 -8.93 12.86 38.50
CA GLY A 526 -7.72 12.98 39.33
C GLY A 526 -8.02 12.76 40.81
N ASP A 527 -7.02 12.94 41.68
CA ASP A 527 -7.19 12.74 43.12
C ASP A 527 -8.10 13.79 43.74
N ILE A 528 -9.27 13.35 44.21
CA ILE A 528 -10.26 14.21 44.88
C ILE A 528 -10.46 13.78 46.33
N VAL A 529 -10.83 14.75 47.18
CA VAL A 529 -11.15 14.51 48.59
C VAL A 529 -12.62 14.11 48.73
N GLN A 530 -12.85 13.02 49.46
CA GLN A 530 -14.14 12.39 49.64
C GLN A 530 -14.38 12.20 51.14
N ARG A 531 -15.48 12.73 51.67
CA ARG A 531 -15.84 12.66 53.10
C ARG A 531 -17.09 11.83 53.29
N TYR A 532 -16.96 10.73 54.02
CA TYR A 532 -18.05 9.84 54.39
C TYR A 532 -18.35 10.00 55.89
N THR A 533 -19.62 10.14 56.25
CA THR A 533 -20.10 10.24 57.63
C THR A 533 -20.91 9.01 57.96
N ALA A 534 -20.48 8.25 58.98
CA ALA A 534 -21.12 7.02 59.39
C ALA A 534 -22.55 7.31 59.90
N PRO A 535 -23.55 6.47 59.56
CA PRO A 535 -24.86 6.51 60.19
C PRO A 535 -24.75 6.42 61.71
N SER A 536 -25.70 7.00 62.46
CA SER A 536 -25.56 7.22 63.91
C SER A 536 -25.26 5.99 64.77
N GLY A 537 -25.65 4.79 64.34
CA GLY A 537 -25.33 3.52 65.01
C GLY A 537 -23.97 2.93 64.65
N PHE A 538 -23.17 3.57 63.79
CA PHE A 538 -21.96 2.99 63.21
C PHE A 538 -20.71 3.86 63.39
N THR A 539 -19.54 3.24 63.25
CA THR A 539 -18.22 3.89 63.08
C THR A 539 -17.44 3.20 61.97
N PHE A 540 -16.40 3.84 61.44
CA PHE A 540 -15.47 3.26 60.45
C PHE A 540 -14.25 2.65 61.16
N PRO A 541 -14.12 1.32 61.26
CA PRO A 541 -13.11 0.66 62.10
C PRO A 541 -11.86 0.19 61.33
N GLY A 542 -11.78 0.40 60.01
CA GLY A 542 -10.76 -0.29 59.20
C GLY A 542 -10.55 0.29 57.80
N GLN A 543 -9.70 -0.42 57.06
CA GLN A 543 -9.19 -0.06 55.73
C GLN A 543 -10.29 -0.10 54.66
N PRO A 544 -10.69 1.04 54.07
CA PRO A 544 -11.54 1.04 52.89
C PRO A 544 -10.78 0.49 51.67
N THR A 545 -11.53 -0.13 50.76
CA THR A 545 -11.00 -0.73 49.54
C THR A 545 -11.82 -0.29 48.33
N TYR A 546 -11.24 -0.41 47.14
CA TYR A 546 -11.92 -0.19 45.87
C TYR A 546 -11.93 -1.47 45.04
N ALA A 547 -12.90 -1.60 44.12
CA ALA A 547 -12.96 -2.68 43.14
C ALA A 547 -13.65 -2.25 41.84
N TYR A 548 -13.14 -2.77 40.73
CA TYR A 548 -13.77 -2.82 39.41
C TYR A 548 -14.11 -4.27 39.08
N TYR A 549 -15.40 -4.59 38.90
CA TYR A 549 -15.84 -5.99 38.77
C TYR A 549 -15.91 -6.51 37.33
N ASN A 550 -15.97 -5.63 36.33
CA ASN A 550 -16.23 -5.97 34.93
C ASN A 550 -15.07 -5.59 33.99
N THR A 551 -13.83 -5.76 34.44
CA THR A 551 -12.65 -5.46 33.63
C THR A 551 -12.24 -6.66 32.78
N ALA A 552 -11.49 -6.41 31.70
CA ALA A 552 -10.99 -7.48 30.83
C ALA A 552 -10.03 -8.46 31.55
N GLN A 553 -9.52 -8.08 32.73
CA GLN A 553 -8.58 -8.87 33.53
C GLN A 553 -9.21 -9.47 34.79
N GLY A 554 -10.55 -9.45 34.91
CA GLY A 554 -11.28 -9.89 36.11
C GLY A 554 -11.53 -8.76 37.11
N VAL A 555 -11.64 -9.08 38.40
CA VAL A 555 -11.85 -8.05 39.44
C VAL A 555 -10.53 -7.37 39.78
N ILE A 556 -10.43 -6.07 39.52
CA ILE A 556 -9.27 -5.25 39.93
C ILE A 556 -9.62 -4.52 41.21
N SER A 557 -8.90 -4.76 42.29
CA SER A 557 -9.20 -4.21 43.61
C SER A 557 -7.95 -3.82 44.38
N GLY A 558 -8.08 -2.88 45.32
CA GLY A 558 -6.97 -2.45 46.17
C GLY A 558 -7.42 -1.66 47.39
N ASN A 559 -6.45 -1.25 48.21
CA ASN A 559 -6.69 -0.40 49.38
C ASN A 559 -6.76 1.08 48.98
N LEU A 560 -7.57 1.86 49.69
CA LEU A 560 -7.68 3.30 49.53
C LEU A 560 -6.89 4.05 50.62
N ASP A 561 -6.17 5.09 50.25
CA ASP A 561 -5.58 6.00 51.24
C ASP A 561 -6.67 6.75 52.00
N TYR A 562 -6.61 6.69 53.33
CA TYR A 562 -7.66 7.23 54.17
C TYR A 562 -7.15 7.76 55.50
N ARG A 563 -7.98 8.60 56.12
CA ARG A 563 -7.88 8.95 57.54
C ARG A 563 -9.26 8.95 58.17
N VAL A 564 -9.30 8.68 59.47
CA VAL A 564 -10.54 8.65 60.26
C VAL A 564 -10.51 9.79 61.26
N GLU A 565 -11.59 10.56 61.27
CA GLU A 565 -11.78 11.74 62.12
C GLU A 565 -13.05 11.54 62.99
N ASP A 566 -13.31 12.52 63.87
CA ASP A 566 -14.55 12.60 64.66
C ASP A 566 -14.88 11.32 65.45
N GLY A 567 -13.86 10.74 66.09
CA GLY A 567 -14.02 9.55 66.93
C GLY A 567 -14.54 8.32 66.17
N GLY A 568 -14.17 8.18 64.89
CA GLY A 568 -14.62 7.06 64.05
C GLY A 568 -15.84 7.37 63.19
N ARG A 569 -16.37 8.60 63.24
CA ARG A 569 -17.61 8.97 62.55
C ARG A 569 -17.41 9.60 61.18
N ALA A 570 -16.20 10.10 60.89
CA ALA A 570 -15.86 10.63 59.58
C ALA A 570 -14.71 9.83 58.97
N LEU A 571 -14.89 9.38 57.73
CA LEU A 571 -13.87 8.74 56.92
C LEU A 571 -13.53 9.68 55.76
N ILE A 572 -12.26 10.07 55.65
CA ILE A 572 -11.76 10.88 54.53
C ILE A 572 -10.91 10.01 53.63
N VAL A 573 -11.27 9.95 52.36
CA VAL A 573 -10.52 9.26 51.31
C VAL A 573 -10.00 10.30 50.32
N THR A 574 -8.71 10.23 49.99
CA THR A 574 -8.12 11.00 48.89
C THR A 574 -7.69 9.99 47.83
N ALA A 575 -8.42 9.95 46.72
CA ALA A 575 -8.18 9.00 45.64
C ALA A 575 -8.81 9.50 44.34
N ASN A 576 -8.39 8.91 43.22
CA ASN A 576 -8.91 9.18 41.89
C ASN A 576 -9.98 8.15 41.45
N PRO A 577 -11.28 8.46 41.56
CA PRO A 577 -12.35 7.58 41.13
C PRO A 577 -12.58 7.70 39.61
N HIS A 578 -11.66 7.15 38.83
CA HIS A 578 -11.76 7.11 37.37
C HIS A 578 -12.63 5.93 36.91
N VAL A 579 -13.32 6.06 35.78
CA VAL A 579 -14.11 4.98 35.17
C VAL A 579 -13.98 5.02 33.65
N ASN A 580 -13.97 3.84 33.03
CA ASN A 580 -13.93 3.66 31.56
C ASN A 580 -12.74 4.34 30.87
N THR A 581 -11.59 4.47 31.53
CA THR A 581 -10.39 5.13 30.98
C THR A 581 -9.37 4.19 30.38
N THR A 582 -9.41 2.92 30.77
CA THR A 582 -8.54 1.82 30.36
C THR A 582 -9.33 0.50 30.33
N SER A 583 -8.68 -0.59 29.92
CA SER A 583 -9.26 -1.94 30.01
C SER A 583 -9.33 -2.49 31.44
N SER A 584 -8.68 -1.82 32.40
CA SER A 584 -8.59 -2.18 33.82
C SER A 584 -9.57 -1.42 34.73
N ASP A 585 -10.35 -0.50 34.17
CA ASP A 585 -11.33 0.32 34.91
C ASP A 585 -12.66 0.40 34.15
N THR A 586 -12.91 -0.59 33.28
CA THR A 586 -14.11 -0.67 32.45
C THR A 586 -15.33 -0.99 33.32
N GLY A 587 -16.32 -0.09 33.29
CA GLY A 587 -17.54 -0.16 34.08
C GLY A 587 -17.46 0.62 35.41
N PRO A 588 -18.46 0.43 36.28
CA PRO A 588 -18.54 1.19 37.52
C PRO A 588 -17.48 0.80 38.55
N LEU A 589 -16.99 1.79 39.27
CA LEU A 589 -16.07 1.66 40.40
C LEU A 589 -16.87 1.55 41.71
N TYR A 590 -16.48 0.61 42.56
CA TYR A 590 -17.08 0.41 43.87
C TYR A 590 -16.08 0.68 44.98
N TYR A 591 -16.43 1.55 45.91
CA TYR A 591 -15.72 1.67 47.18
C TYR A 591 -16.44 0.85 48.24
N THR A 592 -15.73 -0.13 48.82
CA THR A 592 -16.23 -0.96 49.92
C THR A 592 -15.72 -0.38 51.23
N LEU A 593 -16.64 0.17 52.02
CA LEU A 593 -16.34 0.89 53.25
C LEU A 593 -16.71 0.04 54.46
N PRO A 594 -15.73 -0.39 55.28
CA PRO A 594 -16.02 -1.16 56.48
C PRO A 594 -16.67 -0.27 57.53
N VAL A 595 -17.71 -0.78 58.17
CA VAL A 595 -18.36 -0.14 59.30
C VAL A 595 -18.56 -1.13 60.44
N GLN A 596 -18.56 -0.63 61.66
CA GLN A 596 -18.87 -1.39 62.86
C GLN A 596 -20.09 -0.78 63.53
N ALA A 597 -21.09 -1.60 63.81
CA ALA A 597 -22.18 -1.19 64.68
C ALA A 597 -21.59 -0.95 66.07
N ARG A 598 -21.90 0.20 66.68
CA ARG A 598 -21.40 0.52 68.00
C ARG A 598 -21.90 -0.53 69.02
N PRO A 599 -21.12 -0.88 70.05
CA PRO A 599 -21.53 -1.87 71.04
C PRO A 599 -22.84 -1.51 71.76
N ASP A 600 -23.13 -0.22 71.88
CA ASP A 600 -24.33 0.36 72.50
C ASP A 600 -25.42 0.76 71.49
N ALA A 601 -25.26 0.42 70.20
CA ALA A 601 -26.24 0.77 69.18
C ALA A 601 -27.55 -0.01 69.38
N ALA A 602 -28.68 0.69 69.36
CA ALA A 602 -30.00 0.05 69.35
C ALA A 602 -30.30 -0.57 67.98
N ALA A 603 -31.15 -1.58 67.95
CA ALA A 603 -31.60 -2.16 66.69
C ALA A 603 -32.50 -1.18 65.92
N GLY A 604 -32.30 -1.06 64.60
CA GLY A 604 -33.07 -0.15 63.76
C GLY A 604 -32.31 0.36 62.53
N THR A 605 -33.02 1.10 61.67
CA THR A 605 -32.48 1.72 60.45
C THR A 605 -32.12 3.19 60.70
N TYR A 606 -30.90 3.57 60.34
CA TYR A 606 -30.32 4.89 60.58
C TYR A 606 -29.90 5.52 59.24
N GLN A 607 -30.41 6.71 58.93
CA GLN A 607 -30.16 7.41 57.65
C GLN A 607 -29.34 8.70 57.78
N ASN A 608 -28.97 9.09 59.00
CA ASN A 608 -28.26 10.35 59.25
C ASN A 608 -26.75 10.29 58.96
N GLY A 609 -26.33 9.42 58.05
CA GLY A 609 -24.99 9.44 57.46
C GLY A 609 -25.03 10.11 56.08
N SER A 610 -23.86 10.51 55.57
CA SER A 610 -23.77 11.13 54.24
C SER A 610 -22.40 10.94 53.61
N ALA A 611 -22.32 10.90 52.29
CA ALA A 611 -21.08 10.92 51.51
C ALA A 611 -21.00 12.21 50.68
N SER A 612 -20.03 13.06 50.96
CA SER A 612 -19.71 14.26 50.18
C SER A 612 -18.45 13.99 49.36
N ILE A 613 -18.59 13.95 48.04
CA ILE A 613 -17.51 13.57 47.12
C ILE A 613 -17.28 14.71 46.13
N GLY A 614 -16.12 15.36 46.23
CA GLY A 614 -15.81 16.54 45.42
C GLY A 614 -16.94 17.58 45.47
N ARG A 615 -17.38 18.03 44.29
CA ARG A 615 -18.45 19.03 44.12
C ARG A 615 -19.86 18.44 43.92
N HIS A 616 -20.08 17.17 44.25
CA HIS A 616 -21.39 16.52 44.16
C HIS A 616 -22.32 16.86 45.31
N THR A 617 -23.62 16.76 45.07
CA THR A 617 -24.63 16.76 46.14
C THR A 617 -24.41 15.54 47.05
N PRO A 618 -24.42 15.70 48.38
CA PRO A 618 -24.15 14.58 49.28
C PRO A 618 -25.13 13.41 49.12
N VAL A 619 -24.60 12.20 49.00
CA VAL A 619 -25.39 10.96 48.99
C VAL A 619 -25.75 10.59 50.42
N GLN A 620 -27.03 10.35 50.71
CA GLN A 620 -27.45 9.90 52.05
C GLN A 620 -27.02 8.45 52.30
N LEU A 621 -26.43 8.20 53.47
CA LEU A 621 -25.98 6.87 53.86
C LEU A 621 -26.94 6.28 54.90
N THR A 622 -27.48 5.12 54.57
CA THR A 622 -28.33 4.33 55.47
C THR A 622 -27.54 3.15 56.04
N GLY A 623 -27.84 2.71 57.26
CA GLY A 623 -27.36 1.46 57.86
C GLY A 623 -28.36 0.86 58.86
N THR A 624 -28.36 -0.45 59.05
CA THR A 624 -29.29 -1.16 59.95
C THR A 624 -28.54 -1.93 61.03
N VAL A 625 -28.90 -1.74 62.30
CA VAL A 625 -28.35 -2.53 63.40
C VAL A 625 -29.32 -3.67 63.76
N THR A 626 -28.84 -4.92 63.84
CA THR A 626 -29.65 -6.16 63.99
C THR A 626 -29.39 -6.90 65.32
N GLY A 627 -30.11 -7.98 65.68
CA GLY A 627 -29.86 -8.77 66.91
C GLY A 627 -28.77 -9.85 66.76
N SER A 628 -28.36 -10.52 67.85
CA SER A 628 -27.17 -11.41 67.96
C SER A 628 -27.12 -12.61 66.98
N ALA A 629 -25.93 -12.95 66.44
CA ALA A 629 -25.72 -13.93 65.35
C ALA A 629 -24.72 -15.08 65.67
N HIS A 630 -25.19 -16.33 65.68
CA HIS A 630 -24.40 -17.59 65.50
C HIS A 630 -25.33 -18.63 64.84
N ASN A 631 -25.14 -19.03 63.57
CA ASN A 631 -26.12 -19.90 62.89
C ASN A 631 -25.57 -20.78 61.74
N GLU A 632 -25.58 -22.10 61.93
CA GLU A 632 -25.22 -23.15 60.96
C GLU A 632 -26.18 -23.25 59.76
N THR A 633 -27.40 -22.68 59.85
CA THR A 633 -28.34 -22.65 58.72
C THR A 633 -27.88 -21.75 57.57
N ALA A 634 -26.78 -21.03 57.77
CA ALA A 634 -26.18 -20.14 56.81
C ALA A 634 -25.28 -20.85 55.79
N LEU A 635 -25.03 -22.17 55.85
CA LEU A 635 -24.33 -22.89 54.77
C LEU A 635 -25.29 -23.49 53.75
N ARG A 636 -24.88 -23.50 52.48
CA ARG A 636 -25.56 -24.15 51.36
C ARG A 636 -24.57 -24.92 50.51
N ALA A 637 -24.95 -26.15 50.16
CA ALA A 637 -24.23 -26.99 49.21
C ALA A 637 -24.85 -26.83 47.82
N ARG A 638 -24.01 -26.66 46.80
CA ARG A 638 -24.38 -26.58 45.39
C ARG A 638 -23.50 -27.53 44.59
N GLN A 639 -24.09 -28.31 43.69
CA GLN A 639 -23.33 -29.14 42.78
C GLN A 639 -22.79 -28.31 41.60
N GLU A 640 -21.49 -28.40 41.34
CA GLU A 640 -20.83 -27.69 40.25
C GLU A 640 -20.65 -28.57 39.00
N SER A 641 -20.63 -29.89 39.15
CA SER A 641 -20.55 -30.81 38.01
C SER A 641 -21.45 -32.04 38.19
N VAL A 642 -22.10 -32.44 37.09
CA VAL A 642 -22.94 -33.65 37.04
C VAL A 642 -22.06 -34.84 36.67
N PRO A 643 -21.91 -35.87 37.53
CA PRO A 643 -21.12 -37.04 37.20
C PRO A 643 -21.78 -37.82 36.05
N GLN A 644 -20.93 -38.26 35.11
CA GLN A 644 -21.29 -39.10 33.98
C GLN A 644 -20.37 -40.31 33.92
N ALA A 645 -20.94 -41.51 33.92
CA ALA A 645 -20.19 -42.76 33.80
C ALA A 645 -21.05 -43.85 33.15
N ALA A 646 -20.42 -44.68 32.32
CA ALA A 646 -21.02 -45.92 31.82
C ALA A 646 -21.11 -46.97 32.94
N PRO A 647 -22.06 -47.93 32.88
CA PRO A 647 -22.19 -48.99 33.88
C PRO A 647 -20.85 -49.64 34.24
N GLY A 648 -20.54 -49.66 35.54
CA GLY A 648 -19.31 -50.22 36.09
C GLY A 648 -18.09 -49.27 36.17
N GLN A 649 -18.13 -48.09 35.55
CA GLN A 649 -17.05 -47.10 35.56
C GLN A 649 -17.14 -46.13 36.75
N SER A 650 -15.98 -45.64 37.20
CA SER A 650 -15.85 -44.63 38.26
C SER A 650 -15.53 -43.26 37.67
N THR A 651 -16.03 -42.20 38.30
CA THR A 651 -15.77 -40.80 37.98
C THR A 651 -15.76 -39.96 39.25
N THR A 652 -15.50 -38.66 39.14
CA THR A 652 -15.62 -37.69 40.25
C THR A 652 -16.60 -36.59 39.90
N PHE A 653 -17.14 -35.93 40.93
CA PHE A 653 -17.90 -34.70 40.77
C PHE A 653 -17.59 -33.71 41.88
N ASN A 654 -17.92 -32.44 41.64
CA ASN A 654 -17.60 -31.34 42.53
C ASN A 654 -18.86 -30.79 43.21
N LEU A 655 -18.73 -30.52 44.51
CA LEU A 655 -19.71 -29.85 45.34
C LEU A 655 -19.08 -28.59 45.93
N GLU A 656 -19.76 -27.46 45.79
CA GLU A 656 -19.37 -26.20 46.38
C GLU A 656 -20.19 -25.92 47.64
N ILE A 657 -19.51 -25.58 48.74
CA ILE A 657 -20.11 -25.11 49.99
C ILE A 657 -19.92 -23.60 50.08
N ARG A 658 -21.04 -22.87 50.19
CA ARG A 658 -21.07 -21.41 50.32
C ARG A 658 -21.87 -20.97 51.53
N SER A 659 -21.62 -19.77 52.02
CA SER A 659 -22.51 -19.11 52.97
C SER A 659 -23.66 -18.41 52.25
N LEU A 660 -24.82 -18.36 52.91
CA LEU A 660 -25.95 -17.53 52.54
C LEU A 660 -25.50 -16.07 52.63
N ASN A 661 -25.55 -15.39 51.49
CA ASN A 661 -25.22 -13.97 51.35
C ASN A 661 -23.77 -13.65 51.74
N ASP A 662 -22.85 -14.58 51.47
CA ASP A 662 -21.40 -14.44 51.65
C ASP A 662 -20.95 -14.04 53.07
N GLN A 663 -21.79 -14.29 54.08
CA GLN A 663 -21.45 -14.00 55.47
C GLN A 663 -20.33 -14.93 55.97
N PRO A 664 -19.49 -14.46 56.93
CA PRO A 664 -18.61 -15.36 57.66
C PRO A 664 -19.43 -16.44 58.36
N VAL A 665 -19.19 -17.69 57.99
CA VAL A 665 -19.84 -18.84 58.63
C VAL A 665 -18.77 -19.81 59.06
N ASN A 666 -18.67 -20.01 60.37
CA ASN A 666 -17.82 -21.03 60.98
C ASN A 666 -18.69 -21.83 61.97
N PRO A 667 -19.28 -22.94 61.52
CA PRO A 667 -20.12 -23.76 62.39
C PRO A 667 -19.31 -24.67 63.33
N GLY A 668 -17.98 -24.75 63.16
CA GLY A 668 -17.15 -25.77 63.79
C GLY A 668 -17.16 -27.11 63.04
N THR A 669 -16.54 -28.15 63.62
CA THR A 669 -16.53 -29.49 63.03
C THR A 669 -17.93 -30.11 63.05
N ILE A 670 -18.45 -30.46 61.88
CA ILE A 670 -19.77 -31.05 61.68
C ILE A 670 -19.69 -32.32 60.83
N GLU A 671 -20.64 -33.24 61.03
CA GLU A 671 -20.85 -34.41 60.18
C GLU A 671 -21.81 -34.05 59.03
N GLN A 672 -21.47 -34.46 57.81
CA GLN A 672 -22.22 -34.18 56.59
C GLN A 672 -22.59 -35.50 55.92
N ARG A 673 -23.86 -35.67 55.54
CA ARG A 673 -24.39 -36.93 55.00
C ARG A 673 -24.83 -36.76 53.56
N PHE A 674 -24.32 -37.61 52.68
CA PHE A 674 -24.60 -37.62 51.24
C PHE A 674 -25.19 -38.96 50.83
N THR A 675 -26.21 -38.93 49.97
CA THR A 675 -26.86 -40.13 49.42
C THR A 675 -26.56 -40.22 47.93
N ALA A 676 -26.12 -41.40 47.47
CA ALA A 676 -25.77 -41.62 46.08
C ALA A 676 -27.05 -41.66 45.22
N PRO A 677 -27.06 -40.95 44.09
CA PRO A 677 -28.17 -41.01 43.12
C PRO A 677 -28.47 -42.45 42.69
N THR A 678 -29.72 -42.75 42.34
CA THR A 678 -30.08 -44.05 41.78
C THR A 678 -29.24 -44.42 40.56
N GLY A 679 -28.70 -45.65 40.57
CA GLY A 679 -27.76 -46.14 39.57
C GLY A 679 -26.28 -45.90 39.91
N PHE A 680 -25.96 -45.26 41.04
CA PHE A 680 -24.58 -44.99 41.48
C PHE A 680 -24.30 -45.42 42.93
N ALA A 681 -23.02 -45.63 43.24
CA ALA A 681 -22.48 -45.79 44.59
C ALA A 681 -21.19 -44.97 44.77
N PHE A 682 -20.97 -44.40 45.95
CA PHE A 682 -19.74 -43.68 46.29
C PHE A 682 -18.54 -44.64 46.39
N THR A 683 -17.36 -44.14 46.01
CA THR A 683 -16.11 -44.93 46.10
C THR A 683 -15.37 -44.73 47.42
N GLY A 684 -15.77 -43.74 48.23
CA GLY A 684 -15.10 -43.34 49.47
C GLY A 684 -13.92 -42.36 49.26
N GLY A 685 -13.52 -42.09 48.02
CA GLY A 685 -12.53 -41.05 47.74
C GLY A 685 -13.15 -39.67 47.83
N ALA A 686 -12.68 -38.82 48.75
CA ALA A 686 -13.06 -37.42 48.80
C ALA A 686 -11.90 -36.51 49.24
N SER A 687 -11.81 -35.35 48.61
CA SER A 687 -10.85 -34.29 48.96
C SER A 687 -11.55 -32.94 48.99
N TYR A 688 -10.96 -31.98 49.71
CA TYR A 688 -11.40 -30.60 49.69
C TYR A 688 -10.31 -29.70 49.09
N GLY A 689 -10.73 -28.55 48.58
CA GLY A 689 -9.83 -27.48 48.24
C GLY A 689 -10.47 -26.10 48.39
N TYR A 690 -9.67 -25.17 48.88
CA TYR A 690 -9.91 -23.74 48.77
C TYR A 690 -9.14 -23.25 47.53
N TYR A 691 -9.83 -23.17 46.40
CA TYR A 691 -9.19 -23.05 45.07
C TYR A 691 -8.80 -21.62 44.67
N HIS A 692 -9.00 -20.67 45.57
CA HIS A 692 -8.80 -19.24 45.34
C HIS A 692 -7.98 -18.59 46.45
N VAL A 693 -7.12 -19.39 47.09
CA VAL A 693 -6.08 -18.97 48.02
C VAL A 693 -4.74 -19.52 47.53
N GLN A 694 -3.64 -18.80 47.76
CA GLN A 694 -2.30 -19.19 47.31
C GLN A 694 -1.38 -19.46 48.51
N PRO A 695 -0.78 -20.67 48.61
CA PRO A 695 -1.06 -21.86 47.80
C PRO A 695 -2.48 -22.38 48.03
N ALA A 696 -3.05 -23.08 47.03
CA ALA A 696 -4.35 -23.71 47.19
C ALA A 696 -4.29 -24.67 48.39
N VAL A 697 -5.14 -24.43 49.38
CA VAL A 697 -5.21 -25.30 50.55
C VAL A 697 -6.07 -26.48 50.15
N THR A 698 -5.43 -27.63 49.96
CA THR A 698 -6.10 -28.88 49.62
C THR A 698 -5.80 -29.93 50.68
N GLY A 699 -6.71 -30.88 50.83
CA GLY A 699 -6.55 -31.98 51.76
C GLY A 699 -7.52 -33.11 51.49
N ASN A 700 -7.24 -34.26 52.08
CA ASN A 700 -8.18 -35.38 52.04
C ASN A 700 -9.26 -35.17 53.11
N LEU A 701 -10.48 -35.58 52.79
CA LEU A 701 -11.57 -35.59 53.74
C LEU A 701 -11.62 -36.93 54.47
N ASP A 702 -11.97 -36.89 55.75
CA ASP A 702 -12.25 -38.10 56.51
C ASP A 702 -13.64 -38.61 56.13
N THR A 703 -13.73 -39.85 55.67
CA THR A 703 -14.95 -40.41 55.08
C THR A 703 -15.31 -41.78 55.64
N ARG A 704 -16.62 -42.03 55.73
CA ARG A 704 -17.18 -43.35 56.04
C ARG A 704 -18.28 -43.69 55.05
N LEU A 705 -18.22 -44.89 54.48
CA LEU A 705 -19.28 -45.44 53.63
C LEU A 705 -20.26 -46.27 54.47
N GLU A 706 -21.54 -46.06 54.21
CA GLU A 706 -22.65 -46.85 54.75
C GLU A 706 -23.51 -47.38 53.58
N ASP A 707 -24.44 -48.30 53.86
CA ASP A 707 -25.43 -48.79 52.91
C ASP A 707 -24.84 -49.33 51.59
N SER A 708 -23.76 -50.12 51.69
CA SER A 708 -23.04 -50.68 50.52
C SER A 708 -22.57 -49.62 49.51
N GLY A 709 -22.20 -48.43 50.01
CA GLY A 709 -21.73 -47.30 49.19
C GLY A 709 -22.84 -46.36 48.73
N ARG A 710 -24.10 -46.57 49.17
CA ARG A 710 -25.19 -45.63 48.91
C ARG A 710 -25.14 -44.37 49.78
N THR A 711 -24.50 -44.43 50.94
CA THR A 711 -24.35 -43.27 51.83
C THR A 711 -22.87 -42.96 52.04
N LEU A 712 -22.50 -41.68 51.93
CA LEU A 712 -21.18 -41.16 52.27
C LEU A 712 -21.32 -40.16 53.43
N LEU A 713 -20.58 -40.38 54.51
CA LEU A 713 -20.43 -39.44 55.62
C LEU A 713 -19.07 -38.75 55.54
N ILE A 714 -19.06 -37.44 55.75
CA ILE A 714 -17.84 -36.60 55.78
C ILE A 714 -17.81 -35.83 57.11
N SER A 715 -16.72 -35.94 57.85
CA SER A 715 -16.48 -35.17 59.07
C SER A 715 -15.46 -34.06 58.80
N SER A 716 -15.88 -32.80 58.87
CA SER A 716 -15.01 -31.64 58.60
C SER A 716 -15.55 -30.34 59.21
N ASN A 717 -14.73 -29.28 59.24
CA ASN A 717 -15.16 -27.92 59.59
C ASN A 717 -15.25 -27.05 58.33
N PRO A 718 -16.41 -26.99 57.65
CA PRO A 718 -16.61 -26.17 56.47
C PRO A 718 -16.80 -24.71 56.89
N HIS A 719 -15.69 -24.02 57.13
CA HIS A 719 -15.67 -22.60 57.38
C HIS A 719 -15.48 -21.86 56.05
N VAL A 720 -16.27 -20.82 55.85
CA VAL A 720 -16.20 -19.96 54.67
C VAL A 720 -16.28 -18.52 55.13
N ASN A 721 -15.45 -17.68 54.51
CA ASN A 721 -15.37 -16.25 54.74
C ASN A 721 -15.00 -15.85 56.18
N THR A 722 -14.23 -16.66 56.91
CA THR A 722 -13.88 -16.45 58.33
C THR A 722 -12.42 -16.06 58.59
N GLY A 723 -11.54 -16.16 57.58
CA GLY A 723 -10.12 -15.86 57.66
C GLY A 723 -9.54 -15.49 56.29
N SER A 724 -8.22 -15.59 56.10
CA SER A 724 -7.53 -15.29 54.82
C SER A 724 -7.45 -16.48 53.86
N THR A 725 -7.68 -17.70 54.35
CA THR A 725 -7.49 -18.95 53.60
C THR A 725 -8.80 -19.62 53.15
N ASP A 726 -9.95 -19.03 53.47
CA ASP A 726 -11.28 -19.60 53.30
C ASP A 726 -12.29 -18.62 52.65
N LYS A 727 -11.78 -17.60 51.95
CA LYS A 727 -12.55 -16.43 51.48
C LYS A 727 -13.38 -16.60 50.21
N THR A 728 -13.25 -17.70 49.48
CA THR A 728 -13.55 -17.64 48.03
C THR A 728 -14.25 -18.84 47.41
N ALA A 729 -14.30 -20.00 48.08
CA ALA A 729 -15.21 -21.14 47.85
C ALA A 729 -14.57 -22.39 48.48
N LEU A 730 -15.36 -23.19 49.18
CA LEU A 730 -14.94 -24.52 49.64
C LEU A 730 -15.49 -25.57 48.68
N ILE A 731 -14.61 -26.24 47.93
CA ILE A 731 -15.02 -27.28 46.97
C ILE A 731 -14.63 -28.65 47.51
N TYR A 732 -15.60 -29.57 47.50
CA TYR A 732 -15.39 -30.99 47.72
C TYR A 732 -15.39 -31.73 46.37
N THR A 733 -14.37 -32.53 46.14
CA THR A 733 -14.26 -33.43 44.99
C THR A 733 -14.53 -34.85 45.48
N ILE A 734 -15.62 -35.47 45.02
CA ILE A 734 -16.13 -36.74 45.53
C ILE A 734 -16.15 -37.80 44.43
N GLY A 735 -15.62 -38.99 44.74
CA GLY A 735 -15.59 -40.15 43.85
C GLY A 735 -16.87 -40.97 43.88
N ILE A 736 -17.34 -41.38 42.71
CA ILE A 736 -18.58 -42.12 42.51
C ILE A 736 -18.44 -43.15 41.37
N ARG A 737 -19.22 -44.24 41.41
CA ARG A 737 -19.20 -45.32 40.43
C ARG A 737 -20.62 -45.68 39.97
N ALA A 738 -20.81 -45.84 38.66
CA ALA A 738 -22.07 -46.36 38.12
C ALA A 738 -22.21 -47.86 38.42
N LEU A 739 -23.37 -48.28 38.92
CA LEU A 739 -23.69 -49.69 39.17
C LEU A 739 -23.77 -50.46 37.85
N ALA A 740 -23.48 -51.75 37.89
CA ALA A 740 -23.40 -52.59 36.68
C ALA A 740 -24.77 -52.80 36.00
N ASP A 741 -25.86 -52.65 36.75
CA ASP A 741 -27.25 -52.76 36.33
C ASP A 741 -27.93 -51.40 36.09
N ALA A 742 -27.17 -50.31 36.09
CA ALA A 742 -27.69 -48.97 35.88
C ALA A 742 -28.25 -48.80 34.45
N SER A 743 -29.48 -48.25 34.33
CA SER A 743 -30.16 -48.03 33.05
C SER A 743 -29.97 -46.59 32.53
N PRO A 744 -29.82 -46.36 31.20
CA PRO A 744 -29.63 -45.02 30.64
C PRO A 744 -30.87 -44.12 30.77
N GLY A 745 -30.67 -42.88 31.27
CA GLY A 745 -31.59 -41.74 31.10
C GLY A 745 -32.84 -41.64 32.01
N THR A 746 -32.72 -40.91 33.12
CA THR A 746 -33.45 -39.66 33.49
C THR A 746 -32.70 -39.03 34.67
N ARG A 747 -32.69 -37.70 34.83
CA ARG A 747 -32.08 -37.03 36.01
C ARG A 747 -32.74 -37.61 37.26
N SER A 748 -31.98 -38.31 38.09
CA SER A 748 -32.50 -38.84 39.35
C SER A 748 -32.36 -37.76 40.42
N ASP A 749 -33.47 -37.32 40.99
CA ASP A 749 -33.57 -36.25 41.98
C ASP A 749 -33.33 -36.76 43.42
N ASP A 750 -32.98 -38.04 43.59
CA ASP A 750 -32.95 -38.72 44.88
C ASP A 750 -31.60 -38.62 45.62
N GLY A 751 -30.54 -38.13 44.97
CA GLY A 751 -29.20 -38.03 45.52
C GLY A 751 -29.01 -36.85 46.46
N SER A 752 -29.55 -36.90 47.67
CA SER A 752 -29.58 -35.73 48.55
C SER A 752 -28.38 -35.56 49.49
N ALA A 753 -28.06 -34.31 49.85
CA ALA A 753 -26.97 -33.92 50.75
C ALA A 753 -27.46 -33.08 51.92
N ALA A 754 -27.04 -33.43 53.15
CA ALA A 754 -27.30 -32.66 54.36
C ALA A 754 -26.00 -32.08 54.91
N LEU A 755 -25.96 -30.76 55.11
CA LEU A 755 -24.89 -30.07 55.82
C LEU A 755 -25.29 -29.95 57.29
N GLY A 756 -24.68 -30.75 58.16
CA GLY A 756 -25.06 -30.81 59.58
C GLY A 756 -26.47 -31.38 59.78
N ARG A 757 -27.26 -30.77 60.66
CA ARG A 757 -28.61 -31.26 61.05
C ARG A 757 -29.73 -30.83 60.09
N LEU A 758 -29.40 -30.37 58.89
CA LEU A 758 -30.35 -29.83 57.92
C LEU A 758 -31.04 -30.93 57.09
N THR A 759 -32.22 -30.61 56.58
CA THR A 759 -32.96 -31.48 55.65
C THR A 759 -32.18 -31.63 54.33
N PRO A 760 -32.13 -32.83 53.73
CA PRO A 760 -31.31 -33.06 52.54
C PRO A 760 -31.73 -32.21 51.32
N VAL A 761 -30.74 -31.72 50.56
CA VAL A 761 -30.90 -31.00 49.28
C VAL A 761 -30.56 -31.96 48.12
N PRO A 762 -31.41 -32.10 47.08
CA PRO A 762 -31.17 -33.04 45.99
C PRO A 762 -29.98 -32.62 45.10
N LEU A 763 -29.11 -33.59 44.79
CA LEU A 763 -28.04 -33.55 43.80
C LEU A 763 -28.42 -34.48 42.64
N SER A 764 -27.87 -34.22 41.45
CA SER A 764 -28.22 -34.95 40.22
C SER A 764 -27.02 -35.63 39.59
N ALA A 765 -27.24 -36.79 38.97
CA ALA A 765 -26.24 -37.54 38.20
C ALA A 765 -26.85 -38.09 36.90
N VAL A 766 -26.01 -38.40 35.91
CA VAL A 766 -26.43 -38.97 34.63
C VAL A 766 -25.68 -40.28 34.37
N VAL A 767 -26.41 -41.38 34.23
CA VAL A 767 -25.90 -42.64 33.68
C VAL A 767 -26.01 -42.57 32.16
N ILE A 768 -24.91 -42.86 31.45
CA ILE A 768 -24.88 -42.93 29.98
C ILE A 768 -24.99 -44.38 29.53
#